data_AF-A0AAE0MJF5-F1
#
_entry.id   AF-A0AAE0MJF5-F1
#
_cell.length_a   1.000
_cell.length_b   1.000
_cell.length_c   1.000
_cell.angle_alpha   90.00
_cell.angle_beta   90.00
_cell.angle_gamma   90.00
#
_symmetry.space_group_name_H-M   'P 1'
#
loop_
_entity.id
_entity.type
_entity.pdbx_description
1 polymer ?
#
loop_
_entity_poly.entity_id
_entity_poly.type
_entity_poly.pdbx_seq_one_letter_code
_entity_poly.pdbx_strand_id
1 'polypeptide(L)'
;MIGHDIPIQLLDGGSIDAQHHDQMNAMDTAMNLDDVDVDLFGDSVMVDTALDGLSASRPMPSKHLRQRLDDLRTHGCHQAIAWSRQGTIASITKDGRSVEFRFLRCRPEDAGWELSEPYLYSTAIIPMHTTAGPIVHLAWSTTQTPELAVVDAVGRITILSLTILLNRPFITRKWDADPVDDLHAVVGCYWLPLLNPRQFGVMYGPAVWVQSEDAKALGDGLYKYENSYTKTTGPNHPNHNKSALVSITTNGLLRLMFQNNNARLEETAIELESITSSDDLITHAALCNDRNTLLIALATASKQLRIVRAMISWGTDKPSEKQAHPQSITASILEQHVAVAPWLQHDSKDPVLDESMSQLSHIEFLPSIPKDKNLQAHYNPVVLTVRSHLPAEGASLYDQEPTSVIDRWEVVSEQPQTLHPAFAQLNTGNSTTNPNPMTRLRKLDSVVIPKIVVSVQLMYLGKVVCFAFSDGTIQYRDRVTMMELFNENNVHRVLSPHDVGFQYANDTPCLQVAFSPTNCSYVQISEDWDIKWNSMRYTLTGASTALQGARQSAVMAALTLALSSAVATQVNFDDILALAHLFRENPQFAASWVRDLVNLLKLNFDFSDEAHYDSLVRNTLFQISLSILNHMGFRGEFRPRPFEGKLSFLILQMRNFIVLVSLSLNAPKSLGISPLDESEVVEVLAGCVTWAATLMAWMVDCLFDLADDPAFMSILNEQKRFPDLANFLQSRGDVSLHLLCCSSARGFITAACRRLAHLEGMSNRAIRYWEANHLKTENNDGSGGGGGKALPDSLYFAYRKMQHATSSCLIKVQEFEKILQGFAQDVRTAYQASLSRRQSSANNQAQQQQHPSPQQNKNQQPQNAEDQFVKKAQAHCELDMLLGANPPPCFREVLLKFFTQTLPVFKSHVDPAKLYFANYEVLDVEENPRILAARKARRRYIDVFTRREITFPTSSEDNTRGGGSGAAGAAGEDDVKRGGGVGAAAGLEGQTPNQNTTLGTGGGISIKIELGAGSSTPNLKGISTPAGGGGGSGGSGGNAKVAGNNAAAAVGANATNGGGGGGGGGNNNAGTTENPSNQWRRCVRCTAVMEDFPGNHYRAGFTFVMAQQRKCSCGAWWALVPKTTVGEGGATEEGK
;
A
#
# COMPACT_ATOMS: atom_id res chain seq x y z
N MET A 1 34.50 -0.02 51.59
CA MET A 1 35.05 -0.50 52.88
C MET A 1 35.29 -2.00 52.73
N ILE A 2 36.48 -2.50 53.09
CA ILE A 2 36.81 -3.92 53.40
C ILE A 2 36.48 -4.95 52.27
N GLY A 3 37.41 -5.72 51.68
CA GLY A 3 38.87 -5.81 51.82
C GLY A 3 39.37 -7.23 52.13
N HIS A 4 40.41 -7.69 51.41
CA HIS A 4 41.28 -8.86 51.73
C HIS A 4 40.63 -10.28 51.61
N ASP A 5 41.36 -11.39 51.38
CA ASP A 5 42.82 -11.59 51.22
C ASP A 5 43.20 -12.84 50.37
N ILE A 6 44.52 -13.06 50.12
CA ILE A 6 45.12 -14.26 49.48
C ILE A 6 46.15 -14.91 50.42
N PRO A 7 46.27 -16.26 50.47
CA PRO A 7 47.63 -16.88 50.42
C PRO A 7 47.67 -18.22 49.64
N ILE A 8 48.50 -18.36 48.58
CA ILE A 8 49.90 -18.86 48.59
C ILE A 8 50.09 -20.30 49.12
N GLN A 9 50.51 -21.21 48.23
CA GLN A 9 51.61 -22.18 48.44
C GLN A 9 52.01 -22.87 47.10
N LEU A 10 52.94 -23.83 47.11
CA LEU A 10 54.30 -23.69 46.57
C LEU A 10 54.85 -25.07 46.08
N LEU A 11 56.13 -25.14 45.67
CA LEU A 11 56.94 -26.33 45.31
C LEU A 11 56.63 -26.90 43.90
N ASP A 12 57.55 -26.83 42.92
CA ASP A 12 58.81 -27.60 42.71
C ASP A 12 58.57 -28.96 42.02
N GLY A 13 59.42 -29.47 41.13
CA GLY A 13 60.67 -28.95 40.57
C GLY A 13 61.53 -30.10 39.99
N GLY A 14 62.14 -29.95 38.81
CA GLY A 14 62.95 -31.02 38.19
C GLY A 14 63.55 -30.65 36.83
N SER A 15 64.87 -30.73 36.72
CA SER A 15 65.67 -30.40 35.53
C SER A 15 66.66 -31.54 35.21
N ILE A 16 67.32 -31.47 34.03
CA ILE A 16 68.75 -31.81 33.74
C ILE A 16 68.91 -32.36 32.29
N ASP A 17 69.54 -31.55 31.43
CA ASP A 17 70.71 -31.77 30.52
C ASP A 17 70.84 -33.08 29.68
N ALA A 18 71.57 -33.17 28.54
CA ALA A 18 72.46 -32.23 27.83
C ALA A 18 72.79 -32.69 26.36
N GLN A 19 73.22 -31.74 25.51
CA GLN A 19 74.28 -31.89 24.43
C GLN A 19 74.01 -32.84 23.21
N HIS A 20 74.64 -32.71 22.02
CA HIS A 20 75.58 -31.73 21.41
C HIS A 20 75.56 -31.81 19.85
N HIS A 21 75.84 -30.69 19.14
CA HIS A 21 76.37 -30.55 17.74
C HIS A 21 75.63 -31.26 16.56
N ASP A 22 75.64 -30.80 15.30
CA ASP A 22 76.19 -29.62 14.56
C ASP A 22 75.29 -29.39 13.32
N GLN A 23 75.35 -28.35 12.47
CA GLN A 23 75.79 -26.94 12.44
C GLN A 23 76.04 -26.61 10.95
N MET A 24 75.45 -25.52 10.44
CA MET A 24 75.79 -24.69 9.25
C MET A 24 74.48 -24.15 8.62
N ASN A 25 74.29 -22.87 8.30
CA ASN A 25 74.87 -21.57 8.73
C ASN A 25 73.79 -20.50 8.37
N ALA A 26 73.45 -19.54 9.26
CA ALA A 26 73.98 -18.16 9.35
C ALA A 26 73.81 -17.32 8.05
N MET A 27 73.45 -16.03 8.03
CA MET A 27 73.12 -14.98 9.04
C MET A 27 72.37 -13.83 8.28
N ASP A 28 71.73 -12.80 8.82
CA ASP A 28 71.52 -12.19 10.16
C ASP A 28 70.05 -11.67 10.23
N THR A 29 69.32 -11.59 11.35
CA THR A 29 69.42 -10.73 12.57
C THR A 29 68.94 -9.28 12.39
N ALA A 30 67.75 -8.98 12.90
CA ALA A 30 67.26 -7.62 13.16
C ALA A 30 67.37 -7.32 14.67
N MET A 31 67.79 -6.11 15.05
CA MET A 31 67.91 -5.71 16.45
C MET A 31 66.58 -5.22 17.03
N ASN A 32 66.30 -5.61 18.27
CA ASN A 32 65.19 -5.08 19.07
C ASN A 32 65.76 -4.14 20.14
N LEU A 33 65.22 -2.92 20.26
CA LEU A 33 65.63 -1.90 21.24
C LEU A 33 64.43 -0.98 21.56
N ASP A 34 63.63 -1.40 22.53
CA ASP A 34 62.82 -0.49 23.35
C ASP A 34 63.70 0.14 24.47
N ASP A 35 63.09 0.92 25.37
CA ASP A 35 63.69 1.59 26.54
C ASP A 35 64.73 2.71 26.27
N VAL A 36 64.23 3.91 25.92
CA VAL A 36 64.85 5.18 26.40
C VAL A 36 63.76 6.21 26.77
N ASP A 37 63.26 6.15 28.00
CA ASP A 37 62.44 7.24 28.58
C ASP A 37 63.32 8.47 28.89
N VAL A 38 62.96 9.64 28.34
CA VAL A 38 63.47 10.95 28.78
C VAL A 38 62.34 11.97 28.80
N ASP A 39 61.60 12.01 29.90
CA ASP A 39 60.69 13.13 30.20
C ASP A 39 61.52 14.39 30.54
N LEU A 40 61.38 15.42 29.71
CA LEU A 40 62.06 16.70 29.91
C LEU A 40 61.29 17.86 29.25
N PHE A 41 60.08 18.15 29.74
CA PHE A 41 59.59 19.49 30.12
C PHE A 41 58.09 19.41 30.46
N GLY A 42 57.74 19.67 31.73
CA GLY A 42 56.41 19.35 32.27
C GLY A 42 55.34 20.46 32.21
N ASP A 43 54.26 20.18 32.95
CA ASP A 43 52.98 20.89 33.12
C ASP A 43 51.97 20.84 31.94
N SER A 44 50.75 20.39 32.29
CA SER A 44 49.77 19.84 31.35
C SER A 44 48.86 20.87 30.68
N VAL A 45 48.69 20.77 29.35
CA VAL A 45 47.60 21.43 28.60
C VAL A 45 46.98 20.46 27.59
N MET A 46 45.79 19.95 27.91
CA MET A 46 44.78 19.31 27.02
C MET A 46 45.24 18.90 25.60
N VAL A 47 45.58 17.62 25.38
CA VAL A 47 45.89 17.05 24.04
C VAL A 47 45.04 15.80 23.71
N ASP A 48 43.79 15.75 24.17
CA ASP A 48 42.84 14.66 23.86
C ASP A 48 42.07 14.85 22.54
N THR A 49 42.47 15.81 21.69
CA THR A 49 41.75 16.14 20.43
C THR A 49 42.66 16.27 19.21
N ALA A 50 43.85 15.66 19.23
CA ALA A 50 44.85 15.78 18.16
C ALA A 50 45.42 14.46 17.60
N LEU A 51 45.25 13.32 18.28
CA LEU A 51 45.79 12.02 17.80
C LEU A 51 44.78 11.13 17.05
N ASP A 52 43.46 11.30 17.26
CA ASP A 52 42.41 10.61 16.50
C ASP A 52 42.42 10.92 14.97
N GLY A 53 43.26 11.87 14.53
CA GLY A 53 43.47 12.18 13.12
C GLY A 53 44.31 11.15 12.34
N LEU A 54 44.98 10.20 13.01
CA LEU A 54 45.81 9.18 12.36
C LEU A 54 44.99 7.96 11.93
N SER A 55 44.25 8.14 10.83
CA SER A 55 43.78 7.09 9.90
C SER A 55 43.56 5.69 10.50
N ALA A 56 42.49 5.52 11.27
CA ALA A 56 42.01 4.19 11.64
C ALA A 56 41.80 3.35 10.36
N SER A 57 42.47 2.20 10.26
CA SER A 57 42.49 1.40 9.03
C SER A 57 41.09 0.95 8.63
N ARG A 58 40.59 1.44 7.48
CA ARG A 58 39.33 0.94 6.91
C ARG A 58 39.45 -0.56 6.65
N PRO A 59 38.43 -1.38 7.01
CA PRO A 59 38.45 -2.81 6.69
C PRO A 59 38.64 -3.07 5.20
N MET A 60 39.39 -4.12 4.86
CA MET A 60 39.53 -4.59 3.49
C MET A 60 38.16 -4.95 2.88
N PRO A 61 37.92 -4.68 1.59
CA PRO A 61 36.64 -4.99 0.94
C PRO A 61 36.25 -6.46 1.09
N SER A 62 35.03 -6.71 1.58
CA SER A 62 34.57 -8.06 1.90
C SER A 62 34.52 -8.96 0.66
N LYS A 63 34.67 -10.28 0.88
CA LYS A 63 34.52 -11.27 -0.19
C LYS A 63 33.12 -11.25 -0.83
N HIS A 64 32.09 -10.90 -0.04
CA HIS A 64 30.73 -10.77 -0.56
C HIS A 64 30.56 -9.53 -1.45
N LEU A 65 31.21 -8.41 -1.12
CA LEU A 65 31.23 -7.22 -1.98
C LEU A 65 32.03 -7.45 -3.27
N ARG A 66 33.15 -8.19 -3.21
CA ARG A 66 33.92 -8.61 -4.40
C ARG A 66 33.04 -9.44 -5.35
N GLN A 67 32.47 -10.55 -4.86
CA GLN A 67 31.55 -11.39 -5.63
C GLN A 67 30.40 -10.57 -6.24
N ARG A 68 29.76 -9.72 -5.44
CA ARG A 68 28.64 -8.87 -5.89
C ARG A 68 29.04 -7.91 -7.02
N LEU A 69 30.26 -7.39 -6.99
CA LEU A 69 30.77 -6.52 -8.05
C LEU A 69 31.08 -7.32 -9.32
N ASP A 70 31.60 -8.55 -9.20
CA ASP A 70 31.87 -9.42 -10.35
C ASP A 70 30.57 -9.95 -11.00
N ASP A 71 29.54 -10.26 -10.20
CA ASP A 71 28.18 -10.54 -10.67
C ASP A 71 27.68 -9.38 -11.56
N LEU A 72 27.79 -8.14 -11.04
CA LEU A 72 27.41 -6.90 -11.73
C LEU A 72 28.26 -6.60 -12.97
N ARG A 73 29.50 -7.10 -13.04
CA ARG A 73 30.39 -6.92 -14.21
C ARG A 73 30.01 -7.80 -15.39
N THR A 74 29.43 -8.97 -15.13
CA THR A 74 29.03 -9.91 -16.18
C THR A 74 27.68 -9.57 -16.83
N HIS A 75 26.67 -9.24 -16.03
CA HIS A 75 25.29 -9.08 -16.52
C HIS A 75 24.57 -7.88 -15.89
N GLY A 76 24.04 -6.99 -16.73
CA GLY A 76 23.37 -5.75 -16.29
C GLY A 76 22.08 -5.94 -15.49
N CYS A 77 21.41 -7.09 -15.61
CA CYS A 77 20.23 -7.41 -14.79
C CYS A 77 20.57 -8.39 -13.66
N HIS A 78 21.10 -7.85 -12.56
CA HIS A 78 21.39 -8.61 -11.34
C HIS A 78 20.80 -7.92 -10.10
N GLN A 79 19.46 -7.94 -9.98
CA GLN A 79 18.69 -7.24 -8.95
C GLN A 79 18.01 -8.21 -7.98
N ALA A 80 18.66 -8.51 -6.85
CA ALA A 80 18.20 -9.46 -5.84
C ALA A 80 17.17 -8.93 -4.82
N ILE A 81 16.91 -7.62 -4.76
CA ILE A 81 15.83 -7.01 -3.96
C ILE A 81 15.11 -5.89 -4.74
N ALA A 82 13.78 -5.84 -4.63
CA ALA A 82 12.94 -4.86 -5.33
C ALA A 82 11.65 -4.53 -4.57
N TRP A 83 11.21 -3.26 -4.58
CA TRP A 83 10.01 -2.78 -3.88
C TRP A 83 8.89 -2.41 -4.85
N SER A 84 7.70 -3.01 -4.67
CA SER A 84 6.51 -2.73 -5.47
C SER A 84 5.84 -1.40 -5.13
N ARG A 85 5.14 -0.82 -6.11
CA ARG A 85 4.26 0.35 -5.93
C ARG A 85 3.16 0.18 -4.87
N GLN A 86 2.82 -1.04 -4.46
CA GLN A 86 1.75 -1.32 -3.50
C GLN A 86 2.24 -1.62 -2.07
N GLY A 87 3.56 -1.70 -1.85
CA GLY A 87 4.17 -1.85 -0.52
C GLY A 87 4.85 -3.20 -0.27
N THR A 88 4.58 -4.23 -1.09
CA THR A 88 5.35 -5.49 -1.06
C THR A 88 6.79 -5.26 -1.49
N ILE A 89 7.72 -5.81 -0.73
CA ILE A 89 9.13 -6.01 -1.04
C ILE A 89 9.28 -7.48 -1.47
N ALA A 90 10.05 -7.73 -2.53
CA ALA A 90 10.47 -9.08 -2.91
C ALA A 90 11.99 -9.16 -2.94
N SER A 91 12.52 -10.31 -2.53
CA SER A 91 13.96 -10.57 -2.43
C SER A 91 14.29 -12.02 -2.76
N ILE A 92 15.44 -12.25 -3.38
CA ILE A 92 15.94 -13.59 -3.69
C ILE A 92 16.61 -14.17 -2.44
N THR A 93 16.40 -15.46 -2.18
CA THR A 93 17.09 -16.18 -1.09
C THR A 93 18.59 -16.34 -1.35
N LYS A 94 19.39 -16.48 -0.28
CA LYS A 94 20.87 -16.58 -0.33
C LYS A 94 21.41 -17.74 -1.20
N ASP A 95 20.58 -18.74 -1.49
CA ASP A 95 20.90 -19.88 -2.36
C ASP A 95 20.52 -19.67 -3.85
N GLY A 96 19.86 -18.55 -4.17
CA GLY A 96 19.37 -18.24 -5.52
C GLY A 96 18.15 -19.06 -5.97
N ARG A 97 17.47 -19.81 -5.09
CA ARG A 97 16.44 -20.79 -5.49
C ARG A 97 14.99 -20.39 -5.22
N SER A 98 14.76 -19.31 -4.49
CA SER A 98 13.42 -18.88 -4.10
C SER A 98 13.31 -17.38 -3.97
N VAL A 99 12.07 -16.90 -3.92
CA VAL A 99 11.74 -15.49 -3.65
C VAL A 99 10.99 -15.44 -2.32
N GLU A 100 11.42 -14.58 -1.41
CA GLU A 100 10.65 -14.23 -0.22
C GLU A 100 9.95 -12.87 -0.39
N PHE A 101 8.83 -12.71 0.30
CA PHE A 101 8.02 -11.49 0.26
C PHE A 101 7.92 -10.88 1.66
N ARG A 102 8.24 -9.59 1.74
CA ARG A 102 8.10 -8.78 2.96
C ARG A 102 7.27 -7.52 2.69
N PHE A 103 6.89 -6.81 3.74
CA PHE A 103 6.15 -5.55 3.66
C PHE A 103 6.33 -4.77 4.97
N LEU A 104 6.14 -3.45 4.94
CA LEU A 104 6.04 -2.66 6.18
C LEU A 104 4.71 -2.95 6.86
N ARG A 105 4.71 -3.08 8.19
CA ARG A 105 3.50 -3.26 9.01
C ARG A 105 3.54 -2.44 10.29
N CYS A 106 2.37 -1.97 10.71
CA CYS A 106 2.16 -1.37 12.01
C CYS A 106 2.04 -2.46 13.10
N ARG A 107 2.66 -2.23 14.26
CA ARG A 107 2.67 -3.13 15.41
C ARG A 107 1.34 -3.13 16.17
N PRO A 108 0.73 -4.29 16.44
CA PRO A 108 -0.46 -4.41 17.30
C PRO A 108 -0.28 -3.83 18.71
N GLU A 109 0.93 -3.83 19.25
CA GLU A 109 1.19 -3.55 20.67
C GLU A 109 1.26 -2.05 20.97
N ASP A 110 1.86 -1.26 20.07
CA ASP A 110 2.18 0.14 20.31
C ASP A 110 2.00 1.09 19.11
N ALA A 111 1.51 0.56 17.99
CA ALA A 111 1.37 1.22 16.69
C ALA A 111 2.68 1.64 15.99
N GLY A 112 3.86 1.28 16.50
CA GLY A 112 5.13 1.49 15.81
C GLY A 112 5.18 0.79 14.44
N TRP A 113 6.17 1.11 13.60
CA TRP A 113 6.34 0.48 12.29
C TRP A 113 7.54 -0.47 12.28
N GLU A 114 7.41 -1.58 11.56
CA GLU A 114 8.48 -2.56 11.36
C GLU A 114 8.37 -3.26 10.00
N LEU A 115 9.46 -3.91 9.58
CA LEU A 115 9.48 -4.82 8.44
C LEU A 115 8.85 -6.16 8.85
N SER A 116 8.13 -6.82 7.95
CA SER A 116 7.57 -8.15 8.23
C SER A 116 8.63 -9.26 8.24
N GLU A 117 8.27 -10.35 8.90
CA GLU A 117 8.87 -11.66 8.68
C GLU A 117 8.85 -12.06 7.20
N PRO A 118 9.81 -12.90 6.75
CA PRO A 118 9.85 -13.39 5.38
C PRO A 118 8.69 -14.36 5.12
N TYR A 119 7.85 -14.03 4.15
CA TYR A 119 6.98 -15.03 3.54
C TYR A 119 7.72 -15.70 2.39
N LEU A 120 8.33 -16.85 2.65
CA LEU A 120 9.04 -17.62 1.63
C LEU A 120 8.04 -18.22 0.62
N TYR A 121 8.14 -17.83 -0.66
CA TYR A 121 7.35 -18.45 -1.74
C TYR A 121 8.04 -19.72 -2.28
N SER A 122 8.17 -20.72 -1.41
CA SER A 122 8.59 -22.07 -1.81
C SER A 122 7.35 -22.93 -2.07
N THR A 123 6.86 -22.88 -3.31
CA THR A 123 5.89 -23.87 -3.83
C THR A 123 6.51 -24.51 -5.07
N ALA A 124 6.29 -25.81 -5.28
CA ALA A 124 6.86 -26.59 -6.39
C ALA A 124 6.25 -26.27 -7.79
N ILE A 125 6.11 -24.98 -8.09
CA ILE A 125 5.45 -24.41 -9.29
C ILE A 125 6.33 -23.34 -9.96
N ILE A 126 7.43 -22.93 -9.35
CA ILE A 126 8.66 -22.57 -10.08
C ILE A 126 9.43 -23.91 -10.21
N PRO A 127 9.39 -24.61 -11.35
CA PRO A 127 10.03 -25.92 -11.45
C PRO A 127 11.53 -25.72 -11.63
N MET A 128 12.25 -25.62 -10.51
CA MET A 128 13.67 -25.96 -10.48
C MET A 128 13.81 -27.48 -10.67
N HIS A 129 13.70 -27.89 -11.94
CA HIS A 129 14.44 -29.06 -12.41
C HIS A 129 15.92 -28.90 -12.03
N THR A 130 16.64 -30.00 -11.90
CA THR A 130 18.09 -30.00 -11.55
C THR A 130 18.99 -29.32 -12.60
N THR A 131 18.40 -28.78 -13.67
CA THR A 131 19.01 -28.02 -14.77
C THR A 131 18.68 -26.51 -14.72
N ALA A 132 17.97 -26.02 -13.71
CA ALA A 132 17.61 -24.61 -13.58
C ALA A 132 18.74 -23.78 -12.95
N GLY A 133 19.17 -22.71 -13.62
CA GLY A 133 20.08 -21.72 -13.06
C GLY A 133 19.47 -20.92 -11.91
N PRO A 134 20.28 -20.23 -11.08
CA PRO A 134 19.80 -19.42 -9.98
C PRO A 134 18.98 -18.22 -10.48
N ILE A 135 18.02 -17.78 -9.67
CA ILE A 135 17.32 -16.51 -9.85
C ILE A 135 18.31 -15.37 -9.61
N VAL A 136 18.38 -14.39 -10.51
CA VAL A 136 19.33 -13.25 -10.44
C VAL A 136 18.66 -11.88 -10.44
N HIS A 137 17.42 -11.76 -10.93
CA HIS A 137 16.78 -10.46 -11.11
C HIS A 137 15.28 -10.44 -10.82
N LEU A 138 14.85 -9.38 -10.13
CA LEU A 138 13.47 -9.09 -9.72
C LEU A 138 13.05 -7.70 -10.20
N ALA A 139 12.00 -7.60 -11.03
CA ALA A 139 11.48 -6.32 -11.52
C ALA A 139 9.96 -6.18 -11.32
N TRP A 140 9.54 -5.15 -10.57
CA TRP A 140 8.13 -4.84 -10.33
C TRP A 140 7.50 -3.98 -11.43
N SER A 141 6.29 -4.33 -11.81
CA SER A 141 5.46 -3.56 -12.74
C SER A 141 4.95 -2.25 -12.15
N THR A 142 4.59 -1.32 -13.05
CA THR A 142 4.11 0.02 -12.66
C THR A 142 2.60 0.10 -12.37
N THR A 143 1.90 -1.05 -12.40
CA THR A 143 0.43 -1.19 -12.35
C THR A 143 -0.19 -1.09 -10.94
N GLN A 144 -1.51 -0.84 -10.89
CA GLN A 144 -2.29 -0.90 -9.64
C GLN A 144 -2.34 -2.32 -9.06
N THR A 145 -2.48 -3.34 -9.91
CA THR A 145 -2.22 -4.73 -9.58
C THR A 145 -0.70 -4.98 -9.68
N PRO A 146 0.00 -5.26 -8.57
CA PRO A 146 1.45 -5.43 -8.60
C PRO A 146 1.81 -6.78 -9.22
N GLU A 147 2.65 -6.75 -10.25
CA GLU A 147 3.17 -7.92 -10.95
C GLU A 147 4.69 -7.89 -10.89
N LEU A 148 5.32 -9.04 -10.70
CA LEU A 148 6.75 -9.21 -10.50
C LEU A 148 7.29 -10.14 -11.58
N ALA A 149 8.24 -9.65 -12.37
CA ALA A 149 9.09 -10.50 -13.19
C ALA A 149 10.19 -11.10 -12.30
N VAL A 150 10.35 -12.42 -12.37
CA VAL A 150 11.37 -13.22 -11.70
C VAL A 150 12.19 -13.89 -12.80
N VAL A 151 13.49 -13.59 -12.84
CA VAL A 151 14.38 -13.97 -13.95
C VAL A 151 15.59 -14.74 -13.42
N ASP A 152 15.94 -15.83 -14.10
CA ASP A 152 17.14 -16.64 -13.80
C ASP A 152 18.35 -16.29 -14.69
N ALA A 153 19.51 -16.84 -14.31
CA ALA A 153 20.78 -16.64 -14.99
C ALA A 153 20.78 -17.05 -16.48
N VAL A 154 19.86 -17.92 -16.90
CA VAL A 154 19.68 -18.36 -18.30
C VAL A 154 18.53 -17.62 -19.02
N GLY A 155 18.03 -16.53 -18.41
CA GLY A 155 17.14 -15.57 -19.05
C GLY A 155 15.67 -15.99 -19.20
N ARG A 156 15.23 -16.98 -18.43
CA ARG A 156 13.85 -17.47 -18.38
C ARG A 156 13.03 -16.65 -17.38
N ILE A 157 11.76 -16.37 -17.69
CA ILE A 157 10.97 -15.32 -17.03
C ILE A 157 9.65 -15.88 -16.49
N THR A 158 9.56 -16.00 -15.17
CA THR A 158 8.28 -16.20 -14.47
C THR A 158 7.66 -14.84 -14.14
N ILE A 159 6.35 -14.66 -14.38
CA ILE A 159 5.61 -13.49 -13.91
C ILE A 159 4.66 -13.92 -12.80
N LEU A 160 4.80 -13.29 -11.63
CA LEU A 160 3.95 -13.42 -10.46
C LEU A 160 3.01 -12.22 -10.36
N SER A 161 1.82 -12.41 -9.80
CA SER A 161 0.82 -11.35 -9.60
C SER A 161 0.26 -11.41 -8.17
N LEU A 162 0.25 -10.27 -7.46
CA LEU A 162 -0.19 -10.19 -6.06
C LEU A 162 -1.47 -9.36 -5.96
N THR A 163 -2.55 -9.88 -6.52
CA THR A 163 -3.77 -9.08 -6.74
C THR A 163 -4.72 -9.00 -5.54
N ILE A 164 -4.48 -9.77 -4.47
CA ILE A 164 -5.36 -9.86 -3.28
C ILE A 164 -4.61 -9.53 -1.99
N LEU A 165 -3.41 -10.10 -1.77
CA LEU A 165 -2.64 -10.01 -0.52
C LEU A 165 -1.16 -9.68 -0.81
N LEU A 166 -0.51 -8.90 0.06
CA LEU A 166 0.88 -8.46 -0.11
C LEU A 166 1.92 -9.60 -0.14
N ASN A 167 1.56 -10.79 0.35
CA ASN A 167 2.43 -11.95 0.49
C ASN A 167 1.80 -13.26 -0.03
N ARG A 168 0.79 -13.21 -0.90
CA ARG A 168 0.29 -14.39 -1.62
C ARG A 168 0.30 -14.16 -3.14
N PRO A 169 1.45 -14.38 -3.81
CA PRO A 169 1.51 -14.37 -5.27
C PRO A 169 0.80 -15.58 -5.87
N PHE A 170 0.40 -15.43 -7.14
CA PHE A 170 0.10 -16.54 -8.05
C PHE A 170 0.78 -16.27 -9.40
N ILE A 171 1.07 -17.34 -10.14
CA ILE A 171 1.79 -17.25 -11.42
C ILE A 171 0.82 -16.84 -12.54
N THR A 172 1.22 -15.85 -13.35
CA THR A 172 0.52 -15.44 -14.58
C THR A 172 1.28 -15.81 -15.86
N ARG A 173 2.62 -15.87 -15.80
CA ARG A 173 3.49 -16.47 -16.83
C ARG A 173 4.39 -17.51 -16.15
N LYS A 174 4.34 -18.76 -16.60
CA LYS A 174 5.36 -19.75 -16.26
C LYS A 174 6.55 -19.65 -17.22
N TRP A 175 7.73 -20.01 -16.75
CA TRP A 175 8.94 -20.07 -17.56
C TRP A 175 9.16 -21.40 -18.32
N ASP A 176 8.23 -22.37 -18.19
CA ASP A 176 8.37 -23.75 -18.69
C ASP A 176 8.55 -23.87 -20.22
N ALA A 177 8.26 -22.79 -20.96
CA ALA A 177 8.37 -22.71 -22.42
C ALA A 177 9.55 -21.86 -22.92
N ASP A 178 10.35 -21.27 -22.01
CA ASP A 178 11.52 -20.48 -22.37
C ASP A 178 12.72 -21.40 -22.71
N PRO A 179 13.59 -21.02 -23.67
CA PRO A 179 14.81 -21.78 -23.96
C PRO A 179 15.75 -21.79 -22.75
N VAL A 180 16.58 -22.83 -22.65
CA VAL A 180 17.68 -22.94 -21.69
C VAL A 180 18.98 -22.79 -22.46
N ASP A 181 19.54 -21.58 -22.46
CA ASP A 181 20.75 -21.20 -23.19
C ASP A 181 21.33 -19.92 -22.54
N ASP A 182 22.60 -19.95 -22.17
CA ASP A 182 23.28 -18.84 -21.49
C ASP A 182 23.29 -17.55 -22.35
N LEU A 183 23.25 -17.68 -23.69
CA LEU A 183 23.17 -16.55 -24.61
C LEU A 183 21.81 -15.81 -24.54
N HIS A 184 20.78 -16.43 -23.94
CA HIS A 184 19.49 -15.81 -23.69
C HIS A 184 19.40 -15.10 -22.33
N ALA A 185 20.46 -15.11 -21.51
CA ALA A 185 20.53 -14.38 -20.24
C ALA A 185 20.07 -12.92 -20.40
N VAL A 186 19.24 -12.43 -19.47
CA VAL A 186 18.67 -11.09 -19.56
C VAL A 186 19.68 -10.05 -19.06
N VAL A 187 19.90 -9.01 -19.87
CA VAL A 187 20.86 -7.93 -19.59
C VAL A 187 20.22 -6.55 -19.52
N GLY A 188 18.98 -6.41 -20.00
CA GLY A 188 18.12 -5.25 -19.77
C GLY A 188 16.66 -5.68 -19.52
N CYS A 189 15.99 -5.03 -18.56
CA CYS A 189 14.64 -5.38 -18.13
C CYS A 189 13.84 -4.10 -17.82
N TYR A 190 12.66 -3.92 -18.43
CA TYR A 190 11.93 -2.66 -18.37
C TYR A 190 10.40 -2.83 -18.50
N TRP A 191 9.66 -2.41 -17.49
CA TRP A 191 8.20 -2.34 -17.56
C TRP A 191 7.74 -1.03 -18.21
N LEU A 192 6.90 -1.12 -19.24
CA LEU A 192 6.38 0.07 -19.93
C LEU A 192 5.58 0.98 -18.97
N PRO A 193 5.62 2.32 -19.18
CA PRO A 193 4.84 3.26 -18.39
C PRO A 193 3.32 3.06 -18.60
N LEU A 194 2.55 3.14 -17.53
CA LEU A 194 1.09 3.23 -17.66
C LEU A 194 0.63 4.59 -18.21
N LEU A 195 -0.30 4.53 -19.16
CA LEU A 195 -1.08 5.69 -19.57
C LEU A 195 -2.10 6.04 -18.48
N ASN A 196 -1.88 7.12 -17.74
CA ASN A 196 -2.89 7.67 -16.83
C ASN A 196 -3.79 8.66 -17.59
N PRO A 197 -5.07 8.34 -17.88
CA PRO A 197 -5.98 9.26 -18.55
C PRO A 197 -6.44 10.41 -17.64
N ARG A 198 -6.30 10.27 -16.31
CA ARG A 198 -6.60 11.34 -15.35
C ARG A 198 -5.32 12.09 -15.02
N GLN A 199 -5.07 13.14 -15.81
CA GLN A 199 -3.96 14.08 -15.63
C GLN A 199 -4.13 14.95 -14.36
N PHE A 200 -4.06 14.32 -13.19
CA PHE A 200 -3.67 15.03 -11.98
C PHE A 200 -2.25 15.54 -12.20
N GLY A 201 -2.05 16.86 -12.17
CA GLY A 201 -0.72 17.46 -12.34
C GLY A 201 0.23 16.92 -11.28
N VAL A 202 1.34 16.30 -11.71
CA VAL A 202 2.22 15.59 -10.78
C VAL A 202 3.05 16.61 -9.99
N MET A 203 2.63 16.83 -8.75
CA MET A 203 3.06 17.93 -7.86
C MET A 203 4.54 17.79 -7.42
N TYR A 204 5.45 18.08 -8.35
CA TYR A 204 6.91 18.16 -8.12
C TYR A 204 7.43 19.60 -8.23
N GLY A 205 6.63 20.57 -7.81
CA GLY A 205 7.09 21.92 -7.50
C GLY A 205 7.27 22.07 -5.98
N PRO A 206 8.16 22.97 -5.53
CA PRO A 206 8.42 23.16 -4.11
C PRO A 206 7.23 23.80 -3.37
N ALA A 207 7.16 23.57 -2.08
CA ALA A 207 6.40 24.36 -1.13
C ALA A 207 7.26 25.58 -0.73
N VAL A 208 6.85 26.77 -1.17
CA VAL A 208 7.54 28.03 -0.86
C VAL A 208 6.85 28.68 0.34
N TRP A 209 7.60 29.02 1.38
CA TRP A 209 7.08 29.75 2.53
C TRP A 209 6.75 31.20 2.14
N VAL A 210 5.53 31.64 2.47
CA VAL A 210 5.06 33.01 2.22
C VAL A 210 4.60 33.63 3.53
N GLN A 211 5.21 34.77 3.89
CA GLN A 211 4.75 35.57 5.01
C GLN A 211 3.38 36.17 4.68
N SER A 212 2.39 36.02 5.58
CA SER A 212 1.11 36.70 5.45
C SER A 212 1.25 38.19 5.79
N GLU A 213 0.49 39.06 5.16
CA GLU A 213 0.48 40.50 5.50
C GLU A 213 -0.04 40.75 6.94
N ASP A 214 -0.86 39.83 7.46
CA ASP A 214 -1.35 39.84 8.85
C ASP A 214 -0.38 39.16 9.87
N ALA A 215 0.69 38.51 9.41
CA ALA A 215 1.59 37.69 10.26
C ALA A 215 2.48 38.56 11.15
N LYS A 216 2.24 38.54 12.46
CA LYS A 216 2.98 39.34 13.45
C LYS A 216 4.20 38.62 14.05
N ALA A 217 4.33 37.31 13.86
CA ALA A 217 5.45 36.51 14.38
C ALA A 217 6.11 35.64 13.29
N LEU A 218 7.38 35.27 13.53
CA LEU A 218 8.16 34.38 12.67
C LEU A 218 7.69 32.92 12.83
N GLY A 219 6.53 32.63 12.25
CA GLY A 219 5.86 31.32 12.33
C GLY A 219 4.50 31.30 11.61
N ASP A 220 3.79 32.44 11.58
CA ASP A 220 2.44 32.58 11.01
C ASP A 220 2.39 32.63 9.46
N GLY A 221 3.49 32.25 8.79
CA GLY A 221 3.57 32.20 7.33
C GLY A 221 3.07 30.87 6.75
N LEU A 222 2.40 30.93 5.61
CA LEU A 222 1.76 29.78 4.95
C LEU A 222 2.62 29.24 3.80
N TYR A 223 2.61 27.93 3.59
CA TYR A 223 3.26 27.32 2.44
C TYR A 223 2.39 27.43 1.19
N LYS A 224 2.94 28.06 0.15
CA LYS A 224 2.40 28.07 -1.20
C LYS A 224 3.09 27.00 -2.02
N TYR A 225 2.35 25.93 -2.30
CA TYR A 225 2.80 24.83 -3.15
C TYR A 225 2.81 25.27 -4.63
N GLU A 226 3.93 25.03 -5.32
CA GLU A 226 4.00 25.20 -6.77
C GLU A 226 3.55 23.94 -7.53
N ASN A 227 2.67 24.11 -8.52
CA ASN A 227 2.30 23.02 -9.41
C ASN A 227 3.36 22.85 -10.52
N SER A 228 3.88 21.64 -10.68
CA SER A 228 4.54 21.20 -11.90
C SER A 228 3.60 20.29 -12.69
N TYR A 229 3.71 20.27 -14.02
CA TYR A 229 2.90 19.42 -14.89
C TYR A 229 3.81 18.72 -15.88
N THR A 230 3.83 17.40 -15.82
CA THR A 230 4.52 16.55 -16.80
C THR A 230 3.53 15.55 -17.37
N LYS A 231 3.58 15.35 -18.69
CA LYS A 231 2.79 14.33 -19.38
C LYS A 231 3.61 13.05 -19.43
N THR A 232 3.04 11.91 -19.04
CA THR A 232 3.67 10.61 -19.28
C THR A 232 3.91 10.43 -20.78
N THR A 233 5.16 10.16 -21.13
CA THR A 233 5.65 9.89 -22.49
C THR A 233 6.26 8.49 -22.55
N GLY A 234 6.39 7.97 -23.77
CA GLY A 234 6.82 6.61 -24.07
C GLY A 234 5.70 5.73 -24.62
N PRO A 235 6.04 4.63 -25.31
CA PRO A 235 5.06 3.62 -25.69
C PRO A 235 4.48 2.99 -24.42
N ASN A 236 3.17 2.83 -24.43
CA ASN A 236 2.37 2.36 -23.31
C ASN A 236 1.36 1.35 -23.84
N HIS A 237 0.91 0.41 -23.00
CA HIS A 237 -0.06 -0.58 -23.42
C HIS A 237 -1.45 0.07 -23.64
N PRO A 238 -2.17 -0.20 -24.75
CA PRO A 238 -3.42 0.50 -25.10
C PRO A 238 -4.51 0.37 -24.03
N ASN A 239 -4.55 -0.77 -23.34
CA ASN A 239 -5.39 -0.96 -22.16
C ASN A 239 -4.62 -0.48 -20.91
N HIS A 240 -5.03 0.68 -20.37
CA HIS A 240 -4.42 1.38 -19.24
C HIS A 240 -4.39 0.59 -17.91
N ASN A 241 -5.09 -0.55 -17.81
CA ASN A 241 -5.07 -1.44 -16.63
C ASN A 241 -4.17 -2.68 -16.82
N LYS A 242 -3.37 -2.72 -17.89
CA LYS A 242 -2.47 -3.83 -18.22
C LYS A 242 -1.03 -3.35 -18.28
N SER A 243 -0.14 -4.22 -17.84
CA SER A 243 1.30 -4.07 -17.95
C SER A 243 1.80 -4.58 -19.30
N ALA A 244 3.03 -4.21 -19.64
CA ALA A 244 3.82 -4.86 -20.68
C ALA A 244 5.30 -4.79 -20.26
N LEU A 245 6.01 -5.89 -20.43
CA LEU A 245 7.40 -6.08 -20.04
C LEU A 245 8.28 -6.17 -21.29
N VAL A 246 9.33 -5.37 -21.32
CA VAL A 246 10.40 -5.44 -22.30
C VAL A 246 11.62 -6.09 -21.64
N SER A 247 12.25 -7.03 -22.33
CA SER A 247 13.54 -7.59 -21.93
C SER A 247 14.51 -7.64 -23.11
N ILE A 248 15.79 -7.49 -22.82
CA ILE A 248 16.90 -7.59 -23.76
C ILE A 248 17.85 -8.66 -23.23
N THR A 249 18.36 -9.47 -24.15
CA THR A 249 19.16 -10.67 -23.90
C THR A 249 20.60 -10.47 -24.36
N THR A 250 21.54 -11.27 -23.85
CA THR A 250 22.96 -11.20 -24.21
C THR A 250 23.18 -11.36 -25.73
N ASN A 251 22.35 -12.18 -26.40
CA ASN A 251 22.33 -12.37 -27.85
C ASN A 251 21.49 -11.36 -28.65
N GLY A 252 21.09 -10.23 -28.07
CA GLY A 252 20.49 -9.12 -28.81
C GLY A 252 19.00 -9.24 -29.12
N LEU A 253 18.30 -10.28 -28.65
CA LEU A 253 16.84 -10.37 -28.80
C LEU A 253 16.11 -9.40 -27.85
N LEU A 254 15.36 -8.46 -28.43
CA LEU A 254 14.40 -7.60 -27.74
C LEU A 254 13.03 -8.29 -27.69
N ARG A 255 12.63 -8.77 -26.50
CA ARG A 255 11.34 -9.43 -26.26
C ARG A 255 10.35 -8.49 -25.58
N LEU A 256 9.14 -8.38 -26.13
CA LEU A 256 7.99 -7.65 -25.58
C LEU A 256 6.89 -8.66 -25.18
N MET A 257 6.70 -8.84 -23.88
CA MET A 257 5.60 -9.62 -23.28
C MET A 257 4.46 -8.69 -22.87
N PHE A 258 3.22 -8.98 -23.26
CA PHE A 258 2.06 -8.13 -22.96
C PHE A 258 0.79 -8.96 -22.76
N GLN A 259 -0.16 -8.44 -21.98
CA GLN A 259 -1.42 -9.14 -21.71
C GLN A 259 -2.58 -8.58 -22.53
N ASN A 260 -3.04 -9.36 -23.51
CA ASN A 260 -4.13 -9.01 -24.42
C ASN A 260 -5.49 -8.94 -23.66
N ASN A 261 -6.51 -8.35 -24.29
CA ASN A 261 -7.83 -8.08 -23.69
C ASN A 261 -8.57 -9.35 -23.24
N ASN A 262 -8.23 -10.52 -23.80
CA ASN A 262 -8.69 -11.85 -23.42
C ASN A 262 -8.00 -12.44 -22.16
N ALA A 263 -7.11 -11.65 -21.52
CA ALA A 263 -6.24 -12.02 -20.40
C ALA A 263 -5.16 -13.09 -20.67
N ARG A 264 -4.96 -13.51 -21.93
CA ARG A 264 -3.77 -14.28 -22.32
C ARG A 264 -2.55 -13.37 -22.36
N LEU A 265 -1.39 -13.93 -22.04
CA LEU A 265 -0.11 -13.30 -22.35
C LEU A 265 0.26 -13.65 -23.81
N GLU A 266 0.77 -12.66 -24.52
CA GLU A 266 1.34 -12.76 -25.87
C GLU A 266 2.75 -12.15 -25.86
N GLU A 267 3.60 -12.61 -26.78
CA GLU A 267 5.01 -12.24 -26.83
C GLU A 267 5.44 -11.96 -28.28
N THR A 268 6.11 -10.82 -28.50
CA THR A 268 6.70 -10.42 -29.78
C THR A 268 8.19 -10.18 -29.57
N ALA A 269 9.05 -10.71 -30.42
CA ALA A 269 10.50 -10.50 -30.35
C ALA A 269 11.08 -9.99 -31.68
N ILE A 270 12.17 -9.22 -31.62
CA ILE A 270 13.04 -8.87 -32.75
C ILE A 270 14.51 -9.00 -32.35
N GLU A 271 15.40 -9.17 -33.32
CA GLU A 271 16.86 -9.23 -33.17
C GLU A 271 17.45 -7.83 -33.40
N LEU A 272 17.97 -7.20 -32.33
CA LEU A 272 18.57 -5.86 -32.41
C LEU A 272 19.93 -5.85 -33.10
N GLU A 273 20.73 -6.89 -32.82
CA GLU A 273 22.10 -7.04 -33.30
C GLU A 273 22.35 -8.53 -33.56
N SER A 274 22.90 -8.85 -34.73
CA SER A 274 23.33 -10.22 -35.05
C SER A 274 24.74 -10.43 -34.53
N ILE A 275 24.86 -11.19 -33.45
CA ILE A 275 26.13 -11.41 -32.74
C ILE A 275 26.96 -12.48 -33.44
N THR A 276 28.13 -12.07 -33.95
CA THR A 276 29.02 -12.92 -34.76
C THR A 276 30.28 -13.36 -34.02
N SER A 277 30.56 -12.75 -32.87
CA SER A 277 31.74 -13.01 -32.04
C SER A 277 31.40 -12.91 -30.55
N SER A 278 32.29 -13.42 -29.69
CA SER A 278 32.24 -13.18 -28.23
C SER A 278 32.25 -11.69 -27.88
N ASP A 279 32.87 -10.88 -28.74
CA ASP A 279 33.16 -9.48 -28.46
C ASP A 279 31.95 -8.58 -28.79
N ASP A 280 30.99 -9.10 -29.58
CA ASP A 280 29.70 -8.46 -29.84
C ASP A 280 28.67 -8.69 -28.71
N LEU A 281 28.89 -9.64 -27.79
CA LEU A 281 27.93 -10.00 -26.73
C LEU A 281 27.54 -8.79 -25.87
N ILE A 282 26.24 -8.58 -25.68
CA ILE A 282 25.72 -7.46 -24.89
C ILE A 282 25.76 -7.84 -23.41
N THR A 283 26.60 -7.17 -22.62
CA THR A 283 26.75 -7.41 -21.18
C THR A 283 25.69 -6.68 -20.35
N HIS A 284 25.30 -5.46 -20.77
CA HIS A 284 24.31 -4.65 -20.07
C HIS A 284 23.39 -3.92 -21.07
N ALA A 285 22.13 -3.69 -20.69
CA ALA A 285 21.24 -2.80 -21.42
C ALA A 285 20.31 -1.97 -20.51
N ALA A 286 20.21 -0.67 -20.77
CA ALA A 286 19.25 0.24 -20.10
C ALA A 286 18.23 0.80 -21.10
N LEU A 287 17.01 1.08 -20.62
CA LEU A 287 15.88 1.53 -21.44
C LEU A 287 15.20 2.75 -20.83
N CYS A 288 14.88 3.76 -21.64
CA CYS A 288 14.07 4.90 -21.21
C CYS A 288 13.04 5.35 -22.25
N ASN A 289 12.04 6.11 -21.82
CA ASN A 289 11.05 6.72 -22.71
C ASN A 289 11.59 8.00 -23.35
N ASP A 290 11.54 8.10 -24.67
CA ASP A 290 11.67 9.36 -25.42
C ASP A 290 10.42 9.58 -26.27
N ARG A 291 9.57 10.51 -25.83
CA ARG A 291 8.34 10.98 -26.49
C ARG A 291 7.30 9.89 -26.76
N ASN A 292 7.44 9.13 -27.85
CA ASN A 292 6.58 7.99 -28.24
C ASN A 292 7.39 6.70 -28.52
N THR A 293 8.71 6.72 -28.33
CA THR A 293 9.63 5.61 -28.57
C THR A 293 10.37 5.22 -27.29
N LEU A 294 10.90 4.00 -27.24
CA LEU A 294 11.96 3.65 -26.31
C LEU A 294 13.29 4.09 -26.92
N LEU A 295 14.18 4.62 -26.08
CA LEU A 295 15.61 4.59 -26.32
C LEU A 295 16.21 3.46 -25.51
N ILE A 296 17.12 2.74 -26.13
CA ILE A 296 17.81 1.57 -25.61
C ILE A 296 19.30 1.88 -25.69
N ALA A 297 20.03 1.70 -24.60
CA ALA A 297 21.49 1.75 -24.56
C ALA A 297 22.02 0.34 -24.32
N LEU A 298 22.85 -0.16 -25.24
CA LEU A 298 23.46 -1.49 -25.21
C LEU A 298 24.96 -1.36 -24.94
N ALA A 299 25.52 -2.24 -24.12
CA ALA A 299 26.93 -2.26 -23.75
C ALA A 299 27.58 -3.61 -24.09
N THR A 300 28.35 -3.66 -25.19
CA THR A 300 29.01 -4.87 -25.71
C THR A 300 30.34 -5.19 -25.04
N ALA A 301 30.75 -6.47 -25.02
CA ALA A 301 32.05 -6.91 -24.47
C ALA A 301 33.25 -6.18 -25.11
N SER A 302 33.16 -5.83 -26.40
CA SER A 302 34.07 -4.96 -27.17
C SER A 302 34.08 -3.47 -26.74
N LYS A 303 33.51 -3.14 -25.59
CA LYS A 303 33.49 -1.79 -24.98
C LYS A 303 32.78 -0.72 -25.83
N GLN A 304 31.86 -1.14 -26.70
CA GLN A 304 31.02 -0.23 -27.52
C GLN A 304 29.67 0.03 -26.86
N LEU A 305 29.36 1.31 -26.65
CA LEU A 305 28.05 1.81 -26.24
C LEU A 305 27.24 2.12 -27.49
N ARG A 306 26.17 1.36 -27.72
CA ARG A 306 25.31 1.44 -28.90
C ARG A 306 23.91 1.93 -28.50
N ILE A 307 23.33 2.85 -29.25
CA ILE A 307 21.99 3.41 -28.98
C ILE A 307 21.02 2.97 -30.07
N VAL A 308 19.95 2.28 -29.66
CA VAL A 308 18.85 1.86 -30.53
C VAL A 308 17.57 2.59 -30.12
N ARG A 309 16.75 2.98 -31.10
CA ARG A 309 15.40 3.53 -30.89
C ARG A 309 14.38 2.49 -31.32
N ALA A 310 13.50 2.09 -30.41
CA ALA A 310 12.43 1.14 -30.70
C ALA A 310 11.05 1.83 -30.64
N MET A 311 10.19 1.53 -31.60
CA MET A 311 8.81 2.00 -31.69
C MET A 311 7.86 0.81 -31.68
N ILE A 312 6.96 0.75 -30.69
CA ILE A 312 5.97 -0.31 -30.56
C ILE A 312 4.68 0.13 -31.26
N SER A 313 4.23 -0.65 -32.24
CA SER A 313 2.93 -0.52 -32.89
C SER A 313 1.99 -1.61 -32.37
N TRP A 314 0.81 -1.24 -31.88
CA TRP A 314 -0.14 -2.15 -31.23
C TRP A 314 -1.24 -2.70 -32.16
N GLY A 315 -1.18 -2.43 -33.46
CA GLY A 315 -2.12 -2.96 -34.46
C GLY A 315 -3.57 -2.46 -34.33
N THR A 316 -3.84 -1.44 -33.50
CA THR A 316 -5.18 -0.89 -33.31
C THR A 316 -5.58 -0.02 -34.49
N ASP A 317 -6.44 -0.57 -35.36
CA ASP A 317 -6.98 0.13 -36.52
C ASP A 317 -7.80 1.39 -36.15
N LYS A 318 -8.00 2.28 -37.13
CA LYS A 318 -8.78 3.51 -36.94
C LYS A 318 -10.22 3.17 -36.49
N PRO A 319 -10.78 3.85 -35.48
CA PRO A 319 -12.06 3.47 -34.90
C PRO A 319 -13.23 3.66 -35.88
N SER A 320 -13.69 2.56 -36.48
CA SER A 320 -14.99 2.51 -37.15
C SER A 320 -16.12 2.39 -36.12
N GLU A 321 -17.06 3.34 -36.11
CA GLU A 321 -18.04 3.57 -35.02
C GLU A 321 -19.11 2.47 -34.79
N LYS A 322 -18.93 1.24 -35.31
CA LYS A 322 -20.02 0.24 -35.42
C LYS A 322 -19.74 -1.20 -34.95
N GLN A 323 -18.64 -1.48 -34.26
CA GLN A 323 -18.43 -2.79 -33.64
C GLN A 323 -18.10 -2.70 -32.14
N ALA A 324 -18.95 -3.35 -31.32
CA ALA A 324 -18.88 -3.34 -29.86
C ALA A 324 -18.26 -4.63 -29.30
N HIS A 325 -17.12 -5.04 -29.87
CA HIS A 325 -16.27 -6.12 -29.34
C HIS A 325 -14.84 -5.60 -29.19
N PRO A 326 -14.14 -5.91 -28.08
CA PRO A 326 -12.73 -5.54 -27.93
C PRO A 326 -11.90 -6.33 -28.94
N GLN A 327 -11.29 -5.65 -29.91
CA GLN A 327 -10.38 -6.27 -30.85
C GLN A 327 -9.16 -6.86 -30.12
N SER A 328 -8.59 -7.91 -30.70
CA SER A 328 -7.28 -8.42 -30.29
C SER A 328 -6.23 -7.36 -30.59
N ILE A 329 -5.35 -7.10 -29.62
CA ILE A 329 -4.16 -6.30 -29.85
C ILE A 329 -3.16 -7.17 -30.63
N THR A 330 -2.31 -6.58 -31.48
CA THR A 330 -1.22 -7.30 -32.15
C THR A 330 0.01 -6.40 -32.15
N ALA A 331 0.98 -6.73 -31.31
CA ALA A 331 2.18 -5.91 -31.13
C ALA A 331 3.24 -6.24 -32.19
N SER A 332 3.77 -5.20 -32.83
CA SER A 332 4.98 -5.26 -33.67
C SER A 332 5.95 -4.17 -33.24
N ILE A 333 7.25 -4.41 -33.44
CA ILE A 333 8.31 -3.49 -33.05
C ILE A 333 9.07 -3.07 -34.31
N LEU A 334 9.28 -1.77 -34.47
CA LEU A 334 10.19 -1.20 -35.46
C LEU A 334 11.40 -0.64 -34.72
N GLU A 335 12.60 -1.00 -35.15
CA GLU A 335 13.85 -0.46 -34.61
C GLU A 335 14.56 0.51 -35.56
N GLN A 336 15.49 1.27 -35.00
CA GLN A 336 16.43 2.09 -35.73
C GLN A 336 17.70 2.24 -34.88
N HIS A 337 18.86 1.85 -35.40
CA HIS A 337 20.16 2.19 -34.82
C HIS A 337 20.44 3.69 -34.95
N VAL A 338 20.89 4.32 -33.86
CA VAL A 338 20.92 5.79 -33.71
C VAL A 338 22.33 6.37 -33.56
N ALA A 339 23.17 5.74 -32.74
CA ALA A 339 24.54 6.19 -32.47
C ALA A 339 25.38 5.05 -31.87
N VAL A 340 26.69 5.07 -32.10
CA VAL A 340 27.68 4.16 -31.48
C VAL A 340 28.90 4.97 -31.05
N ALA A 341 29.48 4.65 -29.89
CA ALA A 341 30.78 5.15 -29.45
C ALA A 341 31.48 4.15 -28.52
N PRO A 342 32.83 4.08 -28.50
CA PRO A 342 33.54 3.36 -27.44
C PRO A 342 33.33 4.08 -26.10
N TRP A 343 32.92 3.38 -25.05
CA TRP A 343 32.77 4.01 -23.73
C TRP A 343 34.11 4.20 -23.02
N LEU A 344 35.11 3.40 -23.36
CA LEU A 344 36.46 3.53 -22.82
C LEU A 344 37.30 4.44 -23.72
N GLN A 345 37.06 5.74 -23.63
CA GLN A 345 37.92 6.76 -24.21
C GLN A 345 39.09 7.02 -23.25
N HIS A 346 40.26 6.43 -23.55
CA HIS A 346 41.51 6.77 -22.88
C HIS A 346 42.04 8.11 -23.40
N ASP A 347 42.18 9.09 -22.51
CA ASP A 347 43.05 10.23 -22.78
C ASP A 347 44.52 9.78 -22.64
N SER A 348 45.41 10.33 -23.48
CA SER A 348 46.80 9.85 -23.67
C SER A 348 47.76 10.17 -22.49
N LYS A 349 47.26 10.14 -21.25
CA LYS A 349 47.99 10.43 -20.01
C LYS A 349 47.66 9.47 -18.85
N ASP A 350 46.61 8.66 -18.96
CA ASP A 350 46.28 7.71 -17.90
C ASP A 350 47.31 6.56 -17.86
N PRO A 351 47.80 6.15 -16.68
CA PRO A 351 48.62 4.94 -16.55
C PRO A 351 47.80 3.69 -16.87
N VAL A 352 48.48 2.58 -17.17
CA VAL A 352 47.81 1.29 -17.44
C VAL A 352 47.07 0.83 -16.19
N LEU A 353 45.75 0.93 -16.23
CA LEU A 353 44.84 0.49 -15.18
C LEU A 353 44.67 -1.03 -15.21
N ASP A 354 44.39 -1.59 -14.02
CA ASP A 354 43.85 -2.94 -13.85
C ASP A 354 42.67 -3.20 -14.81
N GLU A 355 42.59 -4.38 -15.41
CA GLU A 355 41.51 -4.74 -16.33
C GLU A 355 40.12 -4.57 -15.69
N SER A 356 40.01 -4.79 -14.37
CA SER A 356 38.78 -4.59 -13.59
C SER A 356 38.27 -3.14 -13.55
N MET A 357 39.16 -2.13 -13.70
CA MET A 357 38.78 -0.71 -13.84
C MET A 357 38.08 -0.41 -15.18
N SER A 358 38.29 -1.27 -16.20
CA SER A 358 37.74 -1.09 -17.54
C SER A 358 36.34 -1.72 -17.72
N GLN A 359 35.92 -2.54 -16.75
CA GLN A 359 34.64 -3.24 -16.75
C GLN A 359 33.51 -2.36 -16.22
N LEU A 360 32.34 -2.46 -16.85
CA LEU A 360 31.12 -1.77 -16.46
C LEU A 360 30.47 -2.52 -15.28
N SER A 361 29.92 -1.83 -14.29
CA SER A 361 29.19 -2.44 -13.17
C SER A 361 27.74 -1.96 -13.07
N HIS A 362 27.35 -0.94 -13.83
CA HIS A 362 25.96 -0.49 -13.97
C HIS A 362 25.79 0.42 -15.19
N ILE A 363 24.60 0.38 -15.81
CA ILE A 363 24.17 1.32 -16.85
C ILE A 363 22.76 1.80 -16.54
N GLU A 364 22.51 3.10 -16.67
CA GLU A 364 21.18 3.71 -16.46
C GLU A 364 20.90 4.77 -17.52
N PHE A 365 19.66 4.87 -18.01
CA PHE A 365 19.30 5.77 -19.11
C PHE A 365 18.38 6.90 -18.63
N LEU A 366 18.95 8.09 -18.43
CA LEU A 366 18.19 9.28 -18.07
C LEU A 366 17.31 9.73 -19.24
N PRO A 367 15.98 9.81 -19.07
CA PRO A 367 15.08 10.27 -20.13
C PRO A 367 15.24 11.78 -20.39
N SER A 368 14.72 12.23 -21.53
CA SER A 368 14.53 13.65 -21.81
C SER A 368 13.46 14.24 -20.89
N ILE A 369 13.76 15.36 -20.23
CA ILE A 369 12.84 16.04 -19.31
C ILE A 369 12.75 17.54 -19.62
N PRO A 370 11.61 18.22 -19.34
CA PRO A 370 11.49 19.67 -19.52
C PRO A 370 12.50 20.45 -18.68
N LYS A 371 13.10 21.50 -19.25
CA LYS A 371 13.88 22.48 -18.49
C LYS A 371 12.98 23.44 -17.73
N ASP A 372 11.96 23.97 -18.42
CA ASP A 372 11.15 25.09 -17.96
C ASP A 372 9.68 24.72 -17.71
N LYS A 373 9.00 25.53 -16.89
CA LYS A 373 7.54 25.46 -16.65
C LYS A 373 6.71 25.55 -17.95
N ASN A 374 7.27 26.11 -19.02
CA ASN A 374 6.64 26.25 -20.34
C ASN A 374 6.72 24.98 -21.23
N LEU A 375 7.44 23.94 -20.80
CA LEU A 375 7.57 22.63 -21.50
C LEU A 375 8.16 22.67 -22.93
N GLN A 376 8.67 23.81 -23.40
CA GLN A 376 9.25 23.96 -24.75
C GLN A 376 10.69 23.46 -24.83
N ALA A 377 11.57 23.90 -23.92
CA ALA A 377 12.93 23.41 -23.83
C ALA A 377 12.99 22.11 -23.00
N HIS A 378 13.77 21.14 -23.47
CA HIS A 378 14.04 19.88 -22.77
C HIS A 378 15.54 19.66 -22.63
N TYR A 379 15.96 18.94 -21.58
CA TYR A 379 17.28 18.33 -21.54
C TYR A 379 17.30 17.10 -22.45
N ASN A 380 18.44 16.84 -23.07
CA ASN A 380 18.65 15.62 -23.85
C ASN A 380 18.62 14.37 -22.94
N PRO A 381 18.34 13.18 -23.52
CA PRO A 381 18.61 11.90 -22.86
C PRO A 381 20.11 11.76 -22.58
N VAL A 382 20.47 11.08 -21.49
CA VAL A 382 21.86 10.83 -21.08
C VAL A 382 21.99 9.39 -20.60
N VAL A 383 22.94 8.64 -21.12
CA VAL A 383 23.33 7.35 -20.54
C VAL A 383 24.36 7.59 -19.45
N LEU A 384 24.12 7.04 -18.26
CA LEU A 384 25.09 6.92 -17.18
C LEU A 384 25.72 5.53 -17.27
N THR A 385 27.05 5.46 -17.17
CA THR A 385 27.82 4.22 -17.11
C THR A 385 28.73 4.27 -15.89
N VAL A 386 28.57 3.32 -14.96
CA VAL A 386 29.35 3.27 -13.71
C VAL A 386 30.35 2.13 -13.79
N ARG A 387 31.63 2.45 -13.59
CA ARG A 387 32.72 1.49 -13.44
C ARG A 387 33.19 1.55 -11.99
N SER A 388 33.37 0.41 -11.33
CA SER A 388 33.73 0.37 -9.91
C SER A 388 34.92 -0.55 -9.68
N HIS A 389 35.81 -0.14 -8.78
CA HIS A 389 37.09 -0.80 -8.52
C HIS A 389 37.34 -1.00 -7.02
N LEU A 390 37.77 -2.21 -6.68
CA LEU A 390 38.21 -2.61 -5.35
C LEU A 390 39.70 -2.93 -5.41
N PRO A 391 40.53 -2.48 -4.45
CA PRO A 391 41.94 -2.83 -4.40
C PRO A 391 42.19 -4.34 -4.41
N ALA A 392 43.30 -4.76 -5.01
CA ALA A 392 43.68 -6.17 -5.10
C ALA A 392 43.88 -6.80 -3.72
N GLU A 393 43.68 -8.11 -3.60
CA GLU A 393 43.98 -8.83 -2.36
C GLU A 393 45.51 -8.81 -2.13
N GLY A 394 45.94 -8.21 -1.02
CA GLY A 394 47.36 -8.00 -0.71
C GLY A 394 47.99 -6.72 -1.30
N ALA A 395 47.21 -5.80 -1.88
CA ALA A 395 47.69 -4.44 -2.19
C ALA A 395 48.18 -3.71 -0.92
N SER A 396 49.11 -2.76 -1.07
CA SER A 396 49.59 -1.99 0.08
C SER A 396 48.51 -1.00 0.57
N LEU A 397 48.58 -0.58 1.84
CA LEU A 397 47.66 0.41 2.40
C LEU A 397 47.74 1.81 1.74
N TYR A 398 48.71 2.04 0.85
CA TYR A 398 48.84 3.24 0.05
C TYR A 398 48.33 3.07 -1.39
N ASP A 399 48.09 1.83 -1.85
CA ASP A 399 47.71 1.51 -3.22
C ASP A 399 46.18 1.48 -3.41
N GLN A 400 45.64 2.69 -3.54
CA GLN A 400 44.29 3.02 -4.04
C GLN A 400 43.12 2.79 -3.06
N GLU A 401 42.18 3.74 -3.03
CA GLU A 401 40.92 3.62 -2.30
C GLU A 401 39.82 2.98 -3.18
N PRO A 402 38.82 2.29 -2.57
CA PRO A 402 37.62 1.84 -3.29
C PRO A 402 36.90 3.00 -3.99
N THR A 403 36.76 2.92 -5.32
CA THR A 403 36.26 4.03 -6.15
C THR A 403 35.22 3.57 -7.17
N SER A 404 34.26 4.46 -7.46
CA SER A 404 33.37 4.35 -8.62
C SER A 404 33.54 5.58 -9.51
N VAL A 405 33.67 5.35 -10.82
CA VAL A 405 33.72 6.39 -11.85
C VAL A 405 32.42 6.36 -12.65
N ILE A 406 31.74 7.51 -12.70
CA ILE A 406 30.48 7.72 -13.41
C ILE A 406 30.78 8.48 -14.70
N ASP A 407 30.88 7.76 -15.81
CA ASP A 407 30.96 8.33 -17.15
C ASP A 407 29.54 8.69 -17.65
N ARG A 408 29.41 9.81 -18.39
CA ARG A 408 28.12 10.39 -18.80
C ARG A 408 28.08 10.64 -20.31
N TRP A 409 27.06 10.14 -21.00
CA TRP A 409 26.96 10.18 -22.46
C TRP A 409 25.63 10.81 -22.91
N GLU A 410 25.69 12.06 -23.35
CA GLU A 410 24.53 12.79 -23.84
C GLU A 410 24.18 12.39 -25.28
N VAL A 411 22.90 12.08 -25.52
CA VAL A 411 22.37 11.75 -26.86
C VAL A 411 22.00 13.05 -27.58
N VAL A 412 22.89 13.51 -28.46
CA VAL A 412 22.75 14.80 -29.18
C VAL A 412 22.35 14.54 -30.63
N SER A 413 21.13 14.95 -31.01
CA SER A 413 20.70 15.02 -32.41
C SER A 413 21.05 16.40 -32.98
N GLU A 414 21.92 16.44 -33.99
CA GLU A 414 22.31 17.68 -34.65
C GLU A 414 21.32 18.04 -35.78
N GLN A 415 21.08 19.34 -35.96
CA GLN A 415 20.35 19.80 -37.14
C GLN A 415 21.22 19.60 -38.40
N PRO A 416 20.62 19.28 -39.56
CA PRO A 416 21.33 19.19 -40.83
C PRO A 416 22.19 20.43 -41.08
N GLN A 417 23.52 20.28 -41.10
CA GLN A 417 24.39 21.38 -41.48
C GLN A 417 24.17 21.68 -42.97
N THR A 418 23.74 22.91 -43.27
CA THR A 418 23.67 23.39 -44.65
C THR A 418 25.08 23.44 -45.22
N LEU A 419 25.37 22.61 -46.23
CA LEU A 419 26.67 22.58 -46.90
C LEU A 419 27.12 23.99 -47.27
N HIS A 420 28.34 24.36 -46.91
CA HIS A 420 28.88 25.68 -47.21
C HIS A 420 28.84 25.94 -48.73
N PRO A 421 28.38 27.13 -49.22
CA PRO A 421 28.00 27.32 -50.62
C PRO A 421 29.06 26.95 -51.67
N ALA A 422 30.35 26.98 -51.32
CA ALA A 422 31.44 26.51 -52.17
C ALA A 422 31.29 25.02 -52.58
N PHE A 423 30.80 24.15 -51.70
CA PHE A 423 30.62 22.72 -51.99
C PHE A 423 29.36 22.44 -52.81
N ALA A 424 28.35 23.32 -52.78
CA ALA A 424 27.16 23.18 -53.61
C ALA A 424 27.48 23.26 -55.13
N GLN A 425 28.58 23.91 -55.50
CA GLN A 425 29.02 24.04 -56.90
C GLN A 425 29.74 22.79 -57.45
N LEU A 426 30.14 21.85 -56.58
CA LEU A 426 30.80 20.60 -56.99
C LEU A 426 29.79 19.46 -57.30
N ASN A 427 28.50 19.68 -57.07
CA ASN A 427 27.50 18.61 -57.09
C ASN A 427 26.84 18.45 -58.48
N THR A 428 27.59 17.88 -59.44
CA THR A 428 27.13 17.67 -60.83
C THR A 428 26.20 16.46 -61.00
N GLY A 429 25.26 16.26 -60.07
CA GLY A 429 24.28 15.17 -60.08
C GLY A 429 22.93 15.62 -59.50
N ASN A 430 21.83 15.22 -60.13
CA ASN A 430 20.47 15.64 -59.79
C ASN A 430 19.90 14.95 -58.54
N SER A 431 20.58 15.08 -57.39
CA SER A 431 20.05 14.67 -56.09
C SER A 431 20.47 15.64 -54.99
N THR A 432 19.60 16.59 -54.66
CA THR A 432 19.70 17.43 -53.46
C THR A 432 19.33 16.62 -52.21
N THR A 433 20.20 15.66 -51.86
CA THR A 433 20.12 14.94 -50.58
C THR A 433 20.48 15.91 -49.46
N ASN A 434 19.47 16.54 -48.84
CA ASN A 434 19.64 17.17 -47.54
C ASN A 434 20.19 16.11 -46.57
N PRO A 435 21.29 16.35 -45.84
CA PRO A 435 21.80 15.37 -44.90
C PRO A 435 20.76 15.11 -43.81
N ASN A 436 20.51 13.83 -43.51
CA ASN A 436 19.62 13.47 -42.40
C ASN A 436 20.20 13.98 -41.07
N PRO A 437 19.37 14.34 -40.08
CA PRO A 437 19.84 14.78 -38.77
C PRO A 437 20.61 13.64 -38.09
N MET A 438 21.93 13.78 -38.00
CA MET A 438 22.79 12.79 -37.35
C MET A 438 22.63 12.89 -35.83
N THR A 439 22.47 11.74 -35.17
CA THR A 439 22.55 11.67 -33.72
C THR A 439 23.90 11.08 -33.33
N ARG A 440 24.53 11.67 -32.31
CA ARG A 440 25.81 11.21 -31.78
C ARG A 440 25.81 11.20 -30.26
N LEU A 441 26.69 10.37 -29.68
CA LEU A 441 26.99 10.39 -28.26
C LEU A 441 28.05 11.45 -27.99
N ARG A 442 27.79 12.33 -27.02
CA ARG A 442 28.76 13.29 -26.47
C ARG A 442 29.12 12.86 -25.05
N LYS A 443 30.38 12.49 -24.81
CA LYS A 443 30.90 12.32 -23.45
C LYS A 443 30.84 13.68 -22.74
N LEU A 444 30.39 13.67 -21.48
CA LEU A 444 30.47 14.78 -20.53
C LEU A 444 31.45 14.39 -19.42
N ASP A 445 31.92 15.38 -18.66
CA ASP A 445 32.93 15.18 -17.60
C ASP A 445 32.55 14.04 -16.65
N SER A 446 33.47 13.10 -16.47
CA SER A 446 33.32 11.93 -15.61
C SER A 446 33.40 12.34 -14.14
N VAL A 447 32.60 11.71 -13.28
CA VAL A 447 32.58 11.99 -11.83
C VAL A 447 33.17 10.80 -11.08
N VAL A 448 34.25 11.02 -10.34
CA VAL A 448 34.87 10.01 -9.46
C VAL A 448 34.31 10.17 -8.05
N ILE A 449 33.95 9.06 -7.40
CA ILE A 449 33.50 9.02 -6.00
C ILE A 449 34.33 7.97 -5.25
N PRO A 450 34.90 8.27 -4.07
CA PRO A 450 35.67 7.32 -3.24
C PRO A 450 34.76 6.38 -2.43
N LYS A 451 33.80 5.77 -3.12
CA LYS A 451 32.83 4.78 -2.62
C LYS A 451 32.37 3.88 -3.76
N ILE A 452 32.02 2.63 -3.45
CA ILE A 452 31.47 1.69 -4.44
C ILE A 452 29.96 1.87 -4.54
N VAL A 453 29.47 2.21 -5.74
CA VAL A 453 28.04 2.27 -6.05
C VAL A 453 27.46 0.85 -6.15
N VAL A 454 26.44 0.52 -5.36
CA VAL A 454 25.71 -0.76 -5.40
C VAL A 454 24.28 -0.64 -5.94
N SER A 455 23.77 0.59 -6.08
CA SER A 455 22.51 0.87 -6.79
C SER A 455 22.46 2.33 -7.26
N VAL A 456 21.83 2.57 -8.41
CA VAL A 456 21.44 3.90 -8.90
C VAL A 456 19.92 3.95 -9.02
N GLN A 457 19.29 5.08 -8.69
CA GLN A 457 17.84 5.26 -8.85
C GLN A 457 17.48 6.71 -9.22
N LEU A 458 16.45 6.88 -10.07
CA LEU A 458 15.99 8.20 -10.51
C LEU A 458 14.83 8.72 -9.67
N MET A 459 14.95 9.97 -9.22
CA MET A 459 13.98 10.64 -8.36
C MET A 459 13.45 11.95 -8.97
N TYR A 460 12.27 12.37 -8.50
CA TYR A 460 11.57 13.58 -8.94
C TYR A 460 11.43 13.68 -10.47
N LEU A 461 11.02 12.58 -11.11
CA LEU A 461 10.95 12.40 -12.58
C LEU A 461 12.32 12.45 -13.29
N GLY A 462 13.37 11.90 -12.67
CA GLY A 462 14.72 11.92 -13.21
C GLY A 462 15.39 13.30 -13.17
N LYS A 463 14.94 14.18 -12.27
CA LYS A 463 15.61 15.44 -11.92
C LYS A 463 16.83 15.21 -11.02
N VAL A 464 16.74 14.22 -10.15
CA VAL A 464 17.79 13.84 -9.20
C VAL A 464 18.20 12.39 -9.47
N VAL A 465 19.51 12.14 -9.46
CA VAL A 465 20.10 10.81 -9.48
C VAL A 465 20.48 10.47 -8.04
N CYS A 466 20.00 9.33 -7.55
CA CYS A 466 20.32 8.79 -6.24
C CYS A 466 21.35 7.67 -6.40
N PHE A 467 22.41 7.70 -5.61
CA PHE A 467 23.44 6.67 -5.53
C PHE A 467 23.41 6.06 -4.14
N ALA A 468 23.26 4.73 -4.04
CA ALA A 468 23.47 3.99 -2.80
C ALA A 468 24.82 3.26 -2.87
N PHE A 469 25.57 3.27 -1.77
CA PHE A 469 26.94 2.79 -1.71
C PHE A 469 27.09 1.55 -0.82
N SER A 470 28.17 0.80 -1.02
CA SER A 470 28.44 -0.44 -0.27
C SER A 470 28.63 -0.24 1.23
N ASP A 471 28.90 0.99 1.68
CA ASP A 471 28.97 1.39 3.10
C ASP A 471 27.60 1.79 3.69
N GLY A 472 26.49 1.44 3.01
CA GLY A 472 25.13 1.73 3.46
C GLY A 472 24.66 3.16 3.19
N THR A 473 25.59 4.09 2.92
CA THR A 473 25.29 5.51 2.71
C THR A 473 24.61 5.78 1.37
N ILE A 474 23.96 6.94 1.27
CA ILE A 474 23.23 7.39 0.08
C ILE A 474 23.61 8.85 -0.23
N GLN A 475 23.90 9.14 -1.50
CA GLN A 475 24.04 10.51 -2.00
C GLN A 475 22.97 10.83 -3.04
N TYR A 476 22.52 12.09 -3.03
CA TYR A 476 21.63 12.65 -4.04
C TYR A 476 22.39 13.66 -4.88
N ARG A 477 22.28 13.59 -6.20
CA ARG A 477 22.97 14.50 -7.12
C ARG A 477 22.03 15.05 -8.17
N ASP A 478 22.18 16.33 -8.51
CA ASP A 478 21.45 16.95 -9.62
C ASP A 478 21.86 16.31 -10.96
N ARG A 479 20.88 15.97 -11.82
CA ARG A 479 21.13 15.22 -13.06
C ARG A 479 22.07 15.92 -14.06
N VAL A 480 22.26 17.23 -13.96
CA VAL A 480 22.98 18.04 -14.96
C VAL A 480 24.39 18.36 -14.46
N THR A 481 24.47 18.94 -13.27
CA THR A 481 25.71 19.39 -12.63
C THR A 481 26.43 18.27 -11.89
N MET A 482 25.72 17.19 -11.50
CA MET A 482 26.19 16.12 -10.61
C MET A 482 26.69 16.61 -9.23
N MET A 483 26.38 17.86 -8.88
CA MET A 483 26.58 18.39 -7.53
C MET A 483 25.64 17.69 -6.54
N GLU A 484 26.14 17.49 -5.32
CA GLU A 484 25.40 16.85 -4.24
C GLU A 484 24.27 17.74 -3.71
N LEU A 485 23.15 17.13 -3.33
CA LEU A 485 21.90 17.77 -2.93
C LEU A 485 21.50 17.36 -1.51
N PHE A 486 20.75 18.26 -0.86
CA PHE A 486 20.26 18.12 0.51
C PHE A 486 21.33 18.16 1.62
N ASN A 487 22.51 18.69 1.32
CA ASN A 487 23.55 18.99 2.31
C ASN A 487 23.17 20.12 3.28
N GLU A 488 22.15 20.92 2.95
CA GLU A 488 21.65 22.06 3.74
C GLU A 488 20.13 21.97 3.95
N ASN A 489 19.65 22.41 5.11
CA ASN A 489 18.22 22.48 5.44
C ASN A 489 17.62 23.80 4.93
N ASN A 490 16.52 23.75 4.17
CA ASN A 490 15.84 24.91 3.60
C ASN A 490 14.34 24.93 3.94
N VAL A 491 14.00 25.47 5.12
CA VAL A 491 12.60 25.66 5.54
C VAL A 491 11.82 26.65 4.66
N HIS A 492 12.47 27.55 3.91
CA HIS A 492 11.78 28.54 3.08
C HIS A 492 11.35 27.98 1.71
N ARG A 493 11.99 26.91 1.22
CA ARG A 493 11.69 26.30 -0.08
C ARG A 493 11.90 24.78 -0.02
N VAL A 494 10.88 24.10 0.51
CA VAL A 494 10.86 22.66 0.74
C VAL A 494 10.46 21.92 -0.55
N LEU A 495 11.20 20.89 -0.95
CA LEU A 495 10.84 19.99 -2.06
C LEU A 495 10.65 18.53 -1.58
N SER A 496 11.24 18.18 -0.44
CA SER A 496 11.41 16.84 0.09
C SER A 496 11.44 16.85 1.63
N PRO A 497 11.35 15.67 2.30
CA PRO A 497 11.68 15.54 3.71
C PRO A 497 13.13 15.93 4.05
N HIS A 498 14.08 15.75 3.12
CA HIS A 498 15.48 16.07 3.39
C HIS A 498 15.72 17.56 3.63
N ASP A 499 15.01 18.44 2.92
CA ASP A 499 15.13 19.90 3.08
C ASP A 499 14.75 20.41 4.49
N VAL A 500 14.13 19.56 5.33
CA VAL A 500 13.61 19.94 6.66
C VAL A 500 14.18 19.11 7.81
N GLY A 501 15.22 18.31 7.56
CA GLY A 501 15.95 17.57 8.60
C GLY A 501 15.64 16.08 8.71
N PHE A 502 15.06 15.46 7.69
CA PHE A 502 14.99 13.99 7.60
C PHE A 502 16.20 13.43 6.86
N GLN A 503 16.98 12.60 7.53
CA GLN A 503 18.20 12.00 6.97
C GLN A 503 18.21 10.49 7.22
N TYR A 504 18.93 9.74 6.39
CA TYR A 504 19.26 8.36 6.73
C TYR A 504 20.44 8.36 7.70
N ALA A 505 20.37 7.48 8.71
CA ALA A 505 21.32 7.41 9.82
C ALA A 505 21.72 5.95 10.04
N ASN A 506 22.18 5.30 8.98
CA ASN A 506 22.64 3.92 8.99
C ASN A 506 23.78 3.71 7.99
N ASP A 507 24.96 3.43 8.51
CA ASP A 507 26.18 3.12 7.76
C ASP A 507 26.48 1.60 7.77
N THR A 508 25.43 0.76 7.94
CA THR A 508 25.56 -0.71 7.84
C THR A 508 25.90 -1.10 6.40
N PRO A 509 27.04 -1.78 6.15
CA PRO A 509 27.42 -2.20 4.81
C PRO A 509 26.37 -3.07 4.10
N CYS A 510 26.27 -2.91 2.78
CA CYS A 510 25.26 -3.57 1.97
C CYS A 510 25.73 -3.97 0.56
N LEU A 511 25.17 -5.09 0.09
CA LEU A 511 25.43 -5.65 -1.24
C LEU A 511 24.43 -5.11 -2.28
N GLN A 512 23.25 -4.69 -1.82
CA GLN A 512 22.22 -4.12 -2.68
C GLN A 512 21.18 -3.31 -1.88
N VAL A 513 20.58 -2.30 -2.53
CA VAL A 513 19.50 -1.47 -2.02
C VAL A 513 18.29 -1.49 -2.98
N ALA A 514 17.08 -1.33 -2.44
CA ALA A 514 15.89 -0.92 -3.19
C ALA A 514 15.09 0.12 -2.40
N PHE A 515 14.82 1.28 -3.00
CA PHE A 515 14.04 2.34 -2.35
C PHE A 515 12.54 2.10 -2.42
N SER A 516 11.79 2.72 -1.52
CA SER A 516 10.34 2.73 -1.56
C SER A 516 9.80 3.59 -2.72
N PRO A 517 8.54 3.38 -3.16
CA PRO A 517 7.93 4.18 -4.23
C PRO A 517 7.82 5.68 -3.93
N THR A 518 7.84 6.07 -2.65
CA THR A 518 7.83 7.47 -2.20
C THR A 518 9.24 8.03 -2.02
N ASN A 519 10.24 7.14 -1.95
CA ASN A 519 11.64 7.37 -1.56
C ASN A 519 11.82 7.83 -0.10
N CYS A 520 10.78 7.75 0.75
CA CYS A 520 10.86 8.03 2.20
C CYS A 520 11.48 6.89 3.03
N SER A 521 11.85 5.78 2.38
CA SER A 521 12.54 4.64 2.97
C SER A 521 13.28 3.84 1.90
N TYR A 522 14.18 2.97 2.32
CA TYR A 522 14.74 1.89 1.50
C TYR A 522 14.86 0.58 2.29
N VAL A 523 15.04 -0.52 1.58
CA VAL A 523 15.48 -1.81 2.12
C VAL A 523 16.83 -2.18 1.53
N GLN A 524 17.67 -2.85 2.31
CA GLN A 524 18.98 -3.30 1.87
C GLN A 524 19.21 -4.78 2.21
N ILE A 525 19.97 -5.47 1.35
CA ILE A 525 20.63 -6.75 1.68
C ILE A 525 21.99 -6.39 2.29
N SER A 526 22.19 -6.69 3.57
CA SER A 526 23.50 -6.53 4.24
C SER A 526 24.46 -7.67 3.87
N GLU A 527 25.75 -7.56 4.22
CA GLU A 527 26.77 -8.55 3.82
C GLU A 527 26.49 -9.97 4.33
N ASP A 528 25.85 -10.09 5.50
CA ASP A 528 25.38 -11.36 6.08
C ASP A 528 24.24 -12.02 5.27
N TRP A 529 23.62 -11.26 4.37
CA TRP A 529 22.34 -11.45 3.66
C TRP A 529 21.06 -11.09 4.42
N ASP A 530 21.17 -10.56 5.64
CA ASP A 530 20.02 -10.02 6.36
C ASP A 530 19.41 -8.81 5.64
N ILE A 531 18.07 -8.77 5.57
CA ILE A 531 17.30 -7.68 4.96
C ILE A 531 16.90 -6.67 6.03
N LYS A 532 17.43 -5.45 5.91
CA LYS A 532 17.24 -4.37 6.88
C LYS A 532 16.41 -3.25 6.23
N TRP A 533 15.37 -2.77 6.92
CA TRP A 533 14.58 -1.60 6.50
C TRP A 533 15.13 -0.32 7.13
N ASN A 534 15.38 0.68 6.29
CA ASN A 534 15.89 1.98 6.65
C ASN A 534 14.85 3.05 6.31
N SER A 535 14.22 3.60 7.34
CA SER A 535 13.43 4.83 7.23
C SER A 535 14.29 6.06 7.52
N MET A 536 13.93 7.21 6.97
CA MET A 536 14.56 8.46 7.38
C MET A 536 14.26 8.74 8.86
N ARG A 537 15.22 9.34 9.57
CA ARG A 537 15.06 9.81 10.95
C ARG A 537 15.12 11.33 10.96
N TYR A 538 14.35 11.96 11.84
CA TYR A 538 14.40 13.40 12.05
C TYR A 538 15.61 13.74 12.95
N THR A 539 16.65 14.35 12.40
CA THR A 539 17.94 14.54 13.10
C THR A 539 18.03 15.87 13.86
N LEU A 540 17.08 16.80 13.69
CA LEU A 540 17.15 18.15 14.24
C LEU A 540 16.51 18.33 15.65
N THR A 541 16.09 17.25 16.30
CA THR A 541 15.56 17.25 17.68
C THR A 541 16.65 16.91 18.70
N GLY A 542 17.03 17.89 19.52
CA GLY A 542 17.60 17.62 20.85
C GLY A 542 16.54 17.05 21.79
N ALA A 543 16.96 16.35 22.85
CA ALA A 543 16.16 15.39 23.62
C ALA A 543 14.95 15.92 24.44
N SER A 544 14.45 17.15 24.21
CA SER A 544 13.25 17.68 24.89
C SER A 544 12.42 18.72 24.12
N THR A 545 12.88 19.21 22.95
CA THR A 545 12.16 20.27 22.24
C THR A 545 11.07 19.72 21.32
N ALA A 546 9.82 19.91 21.71
CA ALA A 546 8.67 19.74 20.82
C ALA A 546 8.85 20.57 19.54
N LEU A 547 8.46 20.01 18.39
CA LEU A 547 8.56 20.67 17.10
C LEU A 547 7.61 21.88 17.05
N GLN A 548 8.17 23.10 17.15
CA GLN A 548 7.40 24.34 17.26
C GLN A 548 7.59 25.29 16.05
N GLY A 549 6.58 26.13 15.82
CA GLY A 549 6.61 27.23 14.86
C GLY A 549 6.95 26.80 13.43
N ALA A 550 7.76 27.61 12.75
CA ALA A 550 8.10 27.40 11.33
C ALA A 550 8.67 26.00 11.01
N ARG A 551 9.37 25.34 11.95
CA ARG A 551 9.88 23.96 11.74
C ARG A 551 8.74 22.93 11.66
N GLN A 552 7.67 23.09 12.44
CA GLN A 552 6.50 22.21 12.33
C GLN A 552 5.81 22.40 10.98
N SER A 553 5.59 23.66 10.57
CA SER A 553 4.98 23.98 9.28
C SER A 553 5.82 23.44 8.10
N ALA A 554 7.16 23.52 8.17
CA ALA A 554 8.05 22.97 7.16
C ALA A 554 7.94 21.44 7.05
N VAL A 555 7.91 20.72 8.18
CA VAL A 555 7.71 19.26 8.23
C VAL A 555 6.35 18.85 7.69
N MET A 556 5.27 19.56 8.07
CA MET A 556 3.94 19.31 7.52
C MET A 556 3.89 19.57 6.00
N ALA A 557 4.55 20.61 5.50
CA ALA A 557 4.65 20.88 4.06
C ALA A 557 5.43 19.78 3.31
N ALA A 558 6.54 19.28 3.87
CA ALA A 558 7.32 18.19 3.29
C ALA A 558 6.52 16.88 3.18
N LEU A 559 5.85 16.47 4.27
CA LEU A 559 5.00 15.29 4.30
C LEU A 559 3.76 15.45 3.40
N THR A 560 3.21 16.66 3.29
CA THR A 560 2.11 16.99 2.38
C THR A 560 2.53 16.87 0.91
N LEU A 561 3.71 17.37 0.53
CA LEU A 561 4.26 17.18 -0.81
C LEU A 561 4.45 15.69 -1.14
N ALA A 562 5.17 14.96 -0.29
CA ALA A 562 5.45 13.53 -0.47
C ALA A 562 4.14 12.73 -0.65
N LEU A 563 3.16 12.97 0.24
CA LEU A 563 1.87 12.29 0.17
C LEU A 563 1.06 12.70 -1.06
N SER A 564 1.06 13.98 -1.46
CA SER A 564 0.35 14.43 -2.66
C SER A 564 0.88 13.77 -3.94
N SER A 565 2.20 13.56 -4.03
CA SER A 565 2.84 12.84 -5.13
C SER A 565 2.50 11.35 -5.09
N ALA A 566 2.51 10.74 -3.90
CA ALA A 566 2.11 9.34 -3.72
C ALA A 566 0.64 9.09 -4.13
N VAL A 567 -0.25 10.01 -3.78
CA VAL A 567 -1.68 9.98 -4.15
C VAL A 567 -1.89 10.21 -5.66
N ALA A 568 -1.18 11.16 -6.26
CA ALA A 568 -1.25 11.41 -7.72
C ALA A 568 -0.72 10.24 -8.56
N THR A 569 0.27 9.50 -8.05
CA THR A 569 0.88 8.32 -8.70
C THR A 569 0.25 6.98 -8.27
N GLN A 570 -0.69 7.00 -7.31
CA GLN A 570 -1.45 5.85 -6.79
C GLN A 570 -0.59 4.76 -6.13
N VAL A 571 0.53 5.16 -5.52
CA VAL A 571 1.43 4.26 -4.79
C VAL A 571 1.07 4.16 -3.30
N ASN A 572 1.68 3.19 -2.63
CA ASN A 572 1.67 3.05 -1.17
C ASN A 572 2.33 4.28 -0.49
N PHE A 573 1.90 4.62 0.72
CA PHE A 573 2.39 5.77 1.52
C PHE A 573 2.56 5.42 3.01
N ASP A 574 2.75 4.14 3.31
CA ASP A 574 2.86 3.59 4.67
C ASP A 574 4.17 4.02 5.36
N ASP A 575 5.22 4.24 4.57
CA ASP A 575 6.49 4.83 4.99
C ASP A 575 6.37 6.34 5.30
N ILE A 576 5.58 7.11 4.55
CA ILE A 576 5.26 8.51 4.89
C ILE A 576 4.51 8.57 6.23
N LEU A 577 3.64 7.59 6.50
CA LEU A 577 2.97 7.46 7.80
C LEU A 577 3.95 7.05 8.90
N ALA A 578 4.97 6.22 8.62
CA ALA A 578 6.05 5.93 9.56
C ALA A 578 6.87 7.17 9.92
N LEU A 579 7.17 8.06 8.96
CA LEU A 579 7.81 9.37 9.24
C LEU A 579 6.89 10.28 10.07
N ALA A 580 5.60 10.36 9.73
CA ALA A 580 4.63 11.18 10.45
C ALA A 580 4.39 10.70 11.90
N HIS A 581 4.53 9.38 12.15
CA HIS A 581 4.30 8.73 13.44
C HIS A 581 5.10 9.38 14.59
N LEU A 582 6.29 9.90 14.31
CA LEU A 582 7.16 10.61 15.26
C LEU A 582 6.46 11.80 15.95
N PHE A 583 5.43 12.38 15.32
CA PHE A 583 4.71 13.56 15.82
C PHE A 583 3.31 13.24 16.37
N ARG A 584 2.94 11.96 16.52
CA ARG A 584 1.60 11.52 16.96
C ARG A 584 1.18 12.01 18.35
N GLU A 585 2.14 12.38 19.20
CA GLU A 585 1.86 12.91 20.54
C GLU A 585 1.52 14.41 20.53
N ASN A 586 1.68 15.10 19.39
CA ASN A 586 1.09 16.42 19.17
C ASN A 586 -0.34 16.25 18.61
N PRO A 587 -1.40 16.50 19.41
CA PRO A 587 -2.78 16.19 19.00
C PRO A 587 -3.24 16.99 17.77
N GLN A 588 -2.69 18.20 17.57
CA GLN A 588 -3.05 19.07 16.45
C GLN A 588 -2.30 18.74 15.15
N PHE A 589 -1.28 17.87 15.19
CA PHE A 589 -0.45 17.56 14.03
C PHE A 589 -1.24 16.84 12.93
N ALA A 590 -1.97 15.78 13.29
CA ALA A 590 -2.75 15.00 12.32
C ALA A 590 -3.87 15.83 11.67
N ALA A 591 -4.57 16.65 12.46
CA ALA A 591 -5.60 17.55 11.96
C ALA A 591 -5.04 18.63 11.02
N SER A 592 -3.93 19.26 11.40
CA SER A 592 -3.27 20.29 10.58
C SER A 592 -2.70 19.72 9.28
N TRP A 593 -2.06 18.55 9.33
CA TRP A 593 -1.54 17.88 8.13
C TRP A 593 -2.65 17.49 7.14
N VAL A 594 -3.79 16.99 7.64
CA VAL A 594 -4.97 16.73 6.78
C VAL A 594 -5.53 18.03 6.20
N ARG A 595 -5.57 19.13 6.96
CA ARG A 595 -6.01 20.44 6.46
C ARG A 595 -5.11 20.96 5.32
N ASP A 596 -3.80 20.82 5.44
CA ASP A 596 -2.85 21.19 4.38
C ASP A 596 -2.97 20.30 3.13
N LEU A 597 -3.16 18.99 3.29
CA LEU A 597 -3.45 18.08 2.18
C LEU A 597 -4.75 18.44 1.44
N VAL A 598 -5.80 18.83 2.17
CA VAL A 598 -7.07 19.31 1.62
C VAL A 598 -6.90 20.62 0.84
N ASN A 599 -6.11 21.55 1.38
CA ASN A 599 -5.78 22.82 0.73
C ASN A 599 -4.99 22.61 -0.58
N LEU A 600 -3.95 21.78 -0.56
CA LEU A 600 -3.13 21.46 -1.73
C LEU A 600 -3.93 20.78 -2.84
N LEU A 601 -4.63 19.69 -2.50
CA LEU A 601 -5.41 18.90 -3.47
C LEU A 601 -6.76 19.56 -3.82
N LYS A 602 -7.10 20.70 -3.20
CA LYS A 602 -8.34 21.48 -3.40
C LYS A 602 -9.60 20.62 -3.23
N LEU A 603 -9.61 19.79 -2.18
CA LEU A 603 -10.69 18.86 -1.93
C LEU A 603 -11.91 19.58 -1.37
N ASN A 604 -13.11 19.24 -1.85
CA ASN A 604 -14.35 19.65 -1.21
C ASN A 604 -14.80 18.59 -0.19
N PHE A 605 -15.11 19.03 1.02
CA PHE A 605 -15.60 18.20 2.13
C PHE A 605 -17.06 18.51 2.53
N ASP A 606 -17.74 19.41 1.81
CA ASP A 606 -19.18 19.60 1.94
C ASP A 606 -19.97 18.48 1.25
N PHE A 607 -20.72 17.71 2.04
CA PHE A 607 -21.67 16.68 1.58
C PHE A 607 -23.08 16.96 2.10
N SER A 608 -23.44 18.24 2.28
CA SER A 608 -24.73 18.64 2.85
C SER A 608 -25.92 18.43 1.90
N ASP A 609 -25.67 18.16 0.62
CA ASP A 609 -26.67 17.78 -0.39
C ASP A 609 -26.76 16.25 -0.54
N GLU A 610 -27.98 15.72 -0.45
CA GLU A 610 -28.29 14.29 -0.63
C GLU A 610 -27.85 13.75 -2.00
N ALA A 611 -27.77 14.61 -3.02
CA ALA A 611 -27.34 14.26 -4.37
C ALA A 611 -25.89 13.74 -4.46
N HIS A 612 -25.13 13.73 -3.35
CA HIS A 612 -23.71 13.38 -3.34
C HIS A 612 -23.36 12.08 -2.59
N TYR A 613 -24.31 11.34 -2.02
CA TYR A 613 -24.00 10.12 -1.25
C TYR A 613 -23.22 9.04 -2.03
N ASP A 614 -23.57 8.79 -3.30
CA ASP A 614 -22.83 7.83 -4.14
C ASP A 614 -21.42 8.33 -4.53
N SER A 615 -21.20 9.65 -4.50
CA SER A 615 -19.87 10.28 -4.69
C SER A 615 -19.02 10.15 -3.42
N LEU A 616 -19.62 10.45 -2.26
CA LEU A 616 -19.02 10.32 -0.93
C LEU A 616 -18.46 8.91 -0.68
N VAL A 617 -19.24 7.85 -0.96
CA VAL A 617 -18.77 6.46 -0.83
C VAL A 617 -17.57 6.16 -1.74
N ARG A 618 -17.56 6.72 -2.96
CA ARG A 618 -16.51 6.49 -3.96
C ARG A 618 -15.29 7.42 -3.81
N ASN A 619 -15.29 8.37 -2.89
CA ASN A 619 -14.22 9.35 -2.72
C ASN A 619 -13.00 8.74 -2.00
N THR A 620 -12.00 8.30 -2.77
CA THR A 620 -10.74 7.76 -2.25
C THR A 620 -9.93 8.81 -1.47
N LEU A 621 -10.03 10.09 -1.81
CA LEU A 621 -9.25 11.16 -1.17
C LEU A 621 -9.79 11.43 0.25
N PHE A 622 -11.11 11.38 0.41
CA PHE A 622 -11.76 11.35 1.73
C PHE A 622 -11.34 10.11 2.55
N GLN A 623 -11.28 8.92 1.94
CA GLN A 623 -10.79 7.69 2.60
C GLN A 623 -9.32 7.83 3.06
N ILE A 624 -8.47 8.53 2.28
CA ILE A 624 -7.07 8.81 2.65
C ILE A 624 -7.01 9.75 3.85
N SER A 625 -7.73 10.88 3.84
CA SER A 625 -7.80 11.80 4.98
C SER A 625 -8.23 11.10 6.27
N LEU A 626 -9.29 10.27 6.22
CA LEU A 626 -9.69 9.47 7.38
C LEU A 626 -8.64 8.42 7.79
N SER A 627 -7.92 7.82 6.84
CA SER A 627 -6.88 6.85 7.19
C SER A 627 -5.68 7.49 7.89
N ILE A 628 -5.39 8.77 7.64
CA ILE A 628 -4.35 9.51 8.36
C ILE A 628 -4.79 9.71 9.81
N LEU A 629 -5.98 10.25 10.04
CA LEU A 629 -6.55 10.44 11.38
C LEU A 629 -6.64 9.11 12.16
N ASN A 630 -7.11 8.04 11.51
CA ASN A 630 -7.23 6.71 12.10
C ASN A 630 -5.87 6.09 12.45
N HIS A 631 -4.82 6.29 11.63
CA HIS A 631 -3.49 5.75 11.93
C HIS A 631 -2.75 6.59 12.97
N MET A 632 -2.78 7.93 12.86
CA MET A 632 -2.17 8.82 13.85
C MET A 632 -2.84 8.71 15.23
N GLY A 633 -4.14 8.38 15.26
CA GLY A 633 -4.86 8.03 16.49
C GLY A 633 -4.74 6.56 16.92
N PHE A 634 -4.07 5.69 16.16
CA PHE A 634 -3.85 4.32 16.59
C PHE A 634 -2.65 4.24 17.54
N ARG A 635 -2.85 3.62 18.71
CA ARG A 635 -1.85 3.55 19.80
C ARG A 635 -1.51 2.12 20.21
N GLY A 636 -1.97 1.12 19.45
CA GLY A 636 -2.01 -0.31 19.80
C GLY A 636 -3.45 -0.81 19.98
N GLU A 637 -3.68 -2.10 19.79
CA GLU A 637 -5.02 -2.75 19.78
C GLU A 637 -5.77 -2.58 21.10
N PHE A 638 -5.05 -2.57 22.21
CA PHE A 638 -5.62 -2.53 23.57
C PHE A 638 -5.25 -1.23 24.29
N ARG A 639 -5.20 -0.10 23.55
CA ARG A 639 -5.01 1.25 24.08
C ARG A 639 -6.12 2.19 23.59
N PRO A 640 -6.54 3.19 24.38
CA PRO A 640 -7.55 4.16 23.96
C PRO A 640 -7.10 4.99 22.76
N ARG A 641 -8.04 5.33 21.89
CA ARG A 641 -7.86 6.15 20.69
C ARG A 641 -8.23 7.61 21.03
N PRO A 642 -7.51 8.61 20.52
CA PRO A 642 -7.94 10.00 20.64
C PRO A 642 -9.21 10.24 19.81
N PHE A 643 -9.89 11.34 20.09
CA PHE A 643 -11.20 11.71 19.55
C PHE A 643 -11.30 11.57 18.02
N GLU A 644 -10.32 12.13 17.29
CA GLU A 644 -10.25 12.14 15.83
C GLU A 644 -9.98 10.73 15.27
N GLY A 645 -9.20 9.92 16.00
CA GLY A 645 -8.93 8.52 15.68
C GLY A 645 -10.19 7.65 15.82
N LYS A 646 -10.97 7.85 16.88
CA LYS A 646 -12.24 7.17 17.14
C LYS A 646 -13.33 7.58 16.14
N LEU A 647 -13.46 8.88 15.86
CA LEU A 647 -14.37 9.44 14.86
C LEU A 647 -14.07 8.87 13.47
N SER A 648 -12.80 8.93 13.03
CA SER A 648 -12.38 8.45 11.71
C SER A 648 -12.50 6.93 11.57
N PHE A 649 -12.18 6.16 12.61
CA PHE A 649 -12.41 4.71 12.64
C PHE A 649 -13.88 4.36 12.37
N LEU A 650 -14.81 4.98 13.09
CA LEU A 650 -16.25 4.70 12.91
C LEU A 650 -16.75 5.06 11.51
N ILE A 651 -16.32 6.19 10.94
CA ILE A 651 -16.72 6.58 9.57
C ILE A 651 -16.12 5.60 8.53
N LEU A 652 -14.86 5.16 8.70
CA LEU A 652 -14.24 4.14 7.83
C LEU A 652 -14.98 2.79 7.89
N GLN A 653 -15.41 2.37 9.08
CA GLN A 653 -16.15 1.12 9.27
C GLN A 653 -17.59 1.22 8.70
N MET A 654 -18.26 2.37 8.86
CA MET A 654 -19.57 2.63 8.25
C MET A 654 -19.49 2.64 6.72
N ARG A 655 -18.44 3.23 6.16
CA ARG A 655 -18.16 3.17 4.72
C ARG A 655 -17.96 1.72 4.24
N ASN A 656 -17.28 0.87 5.03
CA ASN A 656 -17.11 -0.54 4.68
C ASN A 656 -18.46 -1.28 4.58
N PHE A 657 -19.37 -1.08 5.55
CA PHE A 657 -20.73 -1.62 5.50
C PHE A 657 -21.46 -1.23 4.20
N ILE A 658 -21.48 0.07 3.88
CA ILE A 658 -22.20 0.58 2.71
C ILE A 658 -21.59 0.06 1.39
N VAL A 659 -20.26 -0.12 1.34
CA VAL A 659 -19.57 -0.77 0.21
C VAL A 659 -19.97 -2.25 0.09
N LEU A 660 -19.91 -3.04 1.16
CA LEU A 660 -20.28 -4.46 1.16
C LEU A 660 -21.71 -4.70 0.67
N VAL A 661 -22.68 -3.95 1.21
CA VAL A 661 -24.09 -4.05 0.78
C VAL A 661 -24.23 -3.64 -0.68
N SER A 662 -23.62 -2.53 -1.09
CA SER A 662 -23.76 -2.02 -2.46
C SER A 662 -23.09 -2.93 -3.49
N LEU A 663 -21.99 -3.60 -3.16
CA LEU A 663 -21.35 -4.61 -4.02
C LEU A 663 -22.22 -5.87 -4.17
N SER A 664 -22.79 -6.36 -3.07
CA SER A 664 -23.63 -7.55 -3.06
C SER A 664 -24.93 -7.34 -3.86
N LEU A 665 -25.48 -6.13 -3.85
CA LEU A 665 -26.68 -5.74 -4.61
C LEU A 665 -26.42 -5.47 -6.11
N ASN A 666 -25.20 -5.06 -6.50
CA ASN A 666 -24.90 -4.54 -7.85
C ASN A 666 -23.83 -5.38 -8.57
N ALA A 667 -23.86 -6.70 -8.39
CA ALA A 667 -22.93 -7.60 -9.07
C ALA A 667 -23.05 -7.55 -10.60
N PRO A 668 -21.94 -7.66 -11.36
CA PRO A 668 -21.97 -7.72 -12.82
C PRO A 668 -22.80 -8.90 -13.34
N LYS A 669 -23.63 -8.68 -14.36
CA LYS A 669 -24.44 -9.74 -15.00
C LYS A 669 -23.61 -10.90 -15.57
N SER A 670 -22.33 -10.69 -15.81
CA SER A 670 -21.37 -11.72 -16.22
C SER A 670 -21.03 -12.74 -15.13
N LEU A 671 -21.42 -12.50 -13.87
CA LEU A 671 -21.25 -13.45 -12.77
C LEU A 671 -22.22 -14.64 -12.83
N GLY A 672 -23.32 -14.53 -13.60
CA GLY A 672 -24.32 -15.58 -13.81
C GLY A 672 -25.26 -15.82 -12.62
N ILE A 673 -24.78 -15.61 -11.39
CA ILE A 673 -25.50 -15.73 -10.11
C ILE A 673 -25.45 -14.40 -9.35
N SER A 674 -26.45 -14.11 -8.50
CA SER A 674 -26.36 -13.00 -7.55
C SER A 674 -25.54 -13.43 -6.33
N PRO A 675 -24.67 -12.58 -5.75
CA PRO A 675 -24.05 -12.88 -4.46
C PRO A 675 -25.08 -13.15 -3.35
N LEU A 676 -26.29 -12.61 -3.48
CA LEU A 676 -27.38 -12.79 -2.53
C LEU A 676 -28.14 -14.13 -2.69
N ASP A 677 -27.76 -14.95 -3.67
CA ASP A 677 -28.20 -16.35 -3.82
C ASP A 677 -27.28 -17.33 -3.05
N GLU A 678 -26.28 -16.81 -2.32
CA GLU A 678 -25.29 -17.59 -1.58
C GLU A 678 -25.37 -17.27 -0.07
N SER A 679 -25.59 -18.31 0.73
CA SER A 679 -25.80 -18.23 2.19
C SER A 679 -24.65 -17.48 2.89
N GLU A 680 -23.44 -17.75 2.45
CA GLU A 680 -22.18 -17.24 2.97
C GLU A 680 -22.09 -15.70 2.86
N VAL A 681 -22.61 -15.11 1.78
CA VAL A 681 -22.68 -13.65 1.59
C VAL A 681 -23.78 -13.05 2.47
N VAL A 682 -24.97 -13.66 2.51
CA VAL A 682 -26.07 -13.20 3.35
C VAL A 682 -25.70 -13.28 4.85
N GLU A 683 -24.91 -14.28 5.24
CA GLU A 683 -24.36 -14.44 6.59
C GLU A 683 -23.31 -13.38 6.98
N VAL A 684 -22.52 -12.89 6.01
CA VAL A 684 -21.61 -11.74 6.18
C VAL A 684 -22.41 -10.45 6.32
N LEU A 685 -23.43 -10.25 5.46
CA LEU A 685 -24.29 -9.09 5.52
C LEU A 685 -25.10 -9.05 6.83
N ALA A 686 -25.54 -10.19 7.36
CA ALA A 686 -26.22 -10.26 8.66
C ALA A 686 -25.34 -9.72 9.81
N GLY A 687 -24.06 -10.07 9.85
CA GLY A 687 -23.12 -9.51 10.83
C GLY A 687 -22.88 -8.01 10.64
N CYS A 688 -22.77 -7.57 9.39
CA CYS A 688 -22.66 -6.15 9.06
C CYS A 688 -23.92 -5.33 9.42
N VAL A 689 -25.11 -5.93 9.26
CA VAL A 689 -26.39 -5.39 9.72
C VAL A 689 -26.39 -5.22 11.24
N THR A 690 -25.98 -6.25 12.00
CA THR A 690 -25.84 -6.16 13.46
C THR A 690 -24.89 -5.02 13.84
N TRP A 691 -23.70 -4.94 13.24
CA TRP A 691 -22.74 -3.88 13.53
C TRP A 691 -23.32 -2.48 13.28
N ALA A 692 -23.99 -2.26 12.14
CA ALA A 692 -24.56 -0.96 11.81
C ALA A 692 -25.79 -0.60 12.68
N ALA A 693 -26.63 -1.58 13.02
CA ALA A 693 -27.74 -1.42 13.97
C ALA A 693 -27.23 -1.03 15.37
N THR A 694 -26.22 -1.74 15.87
CA THR A 694 -25.57 -1.48 17.16
C THR A 694 -24.89 -0.10 17.19
N LEU A 695 -24.28 0.34 16.09
CA LEU A 695 -23.67 1.68 16.00
C LEU A 695 -24.70 2.81 16.10
N MET A 696 -25.87 2.67 15.47
CA MET A 696 -26.92 3.68 15.59
C MET A 696 -27.54 3.69 16.99
N ALA A 697 -27.72 2.51 17.60
CA ALA A 697 -28.18 2.39 18.99
C ALA A 697 -27.20 3.06 19.96
N TRP A 698 -25.89 2.79 19.84
CA TRP A 698 -24.82 3.42 20.62
C TRP A 698 -24.81 4.94 20.48
N MET A 699 -24.93 5.44 19.25
CA MET A 699 -24.92 6.88 19.01
C MET A 699 -26.18 7.57 19.57
N VAL A 700 -27.34 6.90 19.58
CA VAL A 700 -28.56 7.41 20.25
C VAL A 700 -28.41 7.39 21.77
N ASP A 701 -27.78 6.36 22.34
CA ASP A 701 -27.47 6.26 23.77
C ASP A 701 -26.56 7.41 24.23
N CYS A 702 -25.44 7.66 23.53
CA CYS A 702 -24.57 8.82 23.80
C CYS A 702 -25.31 10.16 23.65
N LEU A 703 -26.22 10.30 22.67
CA LEU A 703 -27.03 11.52 22.54
C LEU A 703 -28.05 11.67 23.68
N PHE A 704 -28.59 10.58 24.24
CA PHE A 704 -29.44 10.63 25.43
C PHE A 704 -28.65 10.97 26.69
N ASP A 705 -27.43 10.43 26.85
CA ASP A 705 -26.50 10.78 27.92
C ASP A 705 -26.13 12.27 27.88
N LEU A 706 -25.82 12.81 26.68
CA LEU A 706 -25.54 14.24 26.51
C LEU A 706 -26.77 15.12 26.80
N ALA A 707 -27.98 14.65 26.49
CA ALA A 707 -29.22 15.37 26.78
C ALA A 707 -29.51 15.49 28.29
N ASP A 708 -29.14 14.47 29.06
CA ASP A 708 -29.33 14.43 30.52
C ASP A 708 -28.14 15.06 31.28
N ASP A 709 -27.01 15.34 30.60
CA ASP A 709 -25.81 15.97 31.16
C ASP A 709 -26.01 17.50 31.35
N PRO A 710 -26.03 18.01 32.60
CA PRO A 710 -26.28 19.43 32.86
C PRO A 710 -25.11 20.33 32.44
N ALA A 711 -23.88 19.81 32.39
CA ALA A 711 -22.73 20.57 31.92
C ALA A 711 -22.83 20.80 30.41
N PHE A 712 -23.15 19.75 29.64
CA PHE A 712 -23.44 19.86 28.21
C PHE A 712 -24.59 20.83 27.92
N MET A 713 -25.74 20.65 28.59
CA MET A 713 -26.90 21.50 28.37
C MET A 713 -26.64 22.97 28.76
N SER A 714 -25.80 23.24 29.75
CA SER A 714 -25.38 24.61 30.07
C SER A 714 -24.52 25.26 28.96
N ILE A 715 -23.66 24.48 28.28
CA ILE A 715 -22.85 24.95 27.13
C ILE A 715 -23.74 25.33 25.93
N LEU A 716 -24.81 24.58 25.66
CA LEU A 716 -25.77 24.94 24.60
C LEU A 716 -26.60 26.17 24.97
N ASN A 717 -27.07 26.26 26.23
CA ASN A 717 -27.88 27.38 26.69
C ASN A 717 -27.08 28.70 26.76
N GLU A 718 -25.79 28.68 27.09
CA GLU A 718 -24.95 29.88 27.17
C GLU A 718 -24.15 30.15 25.89
N GLN A 719 -24.58 31.11 25.05
CA GLN A 719 -23.89 31.43 23.78
C GLN A 719 -22.39 31.73 23.94
N LYS A 720 -21.95 32.26 25.09
CA LYS A 720 -20.54 32.54 25.40
C LYS A 720 -19.69 31.28 25.60
N ARG A 721 -20.29 30.18 26.05
CA ARG A 721 -19.64 28.90 26.34
C ARG A 721 -19.70 27.91 25.19
N PHE A 722 -20.50 28.18 24.16
CA PHE A 722 -20.57 27.36 22.95
C PHE A 722 -19.21 27.02 22.31
N PRO A 723 -18.15 27.88 22.34
CA PRO A 723 -16.80 27.50 21.90
C PRO A 723 -16.17 26.32 22.66
N ASP A 724 -16.55 26.10 23.92
CA ASP A 724 -15.98 25.07 24.80
C ASP A 724 -16.52 23.65 24.49
N LEU A 725 -17.58 23.55 23.70
CA LEU A 725 -18.30 22.31 23.37
C LEU A 725 -17.39 21.22 22.78
N ALA A 726 -16.48 21.57 21.86
CA ALA A 726 -15.51 20.61 21.32
C ALA A 726 -14.57 20.06 22.39
N ASN A 727 -14.02 20.92 23.25
CA ASN A 727 -13.10 20.52 24.32
C ASN A 727 -13.80 19.62 25.36
N PHE A 728 -15.08 19.90 25.65
CA PHE A 728 -15.93 19.06 26.49
C PHE A 728 -16.15 17.66 25.90
N LEU A 729 -16.50 17.56 24.62
CA LEU A 729 -16.71 16.27 23.94
C LEU A 729 -15.41 15.47 23.77
N GLN A 730 -14.29 16.16 23.49
CA GLN A 730 -12.96 15.56 23.45
C GLN A 730 -12.55 14.99 24.82
N SER A 731 -12.84 15.67 25.93
CA SER A 731 -12.53 15.17 27.28
C SER A 731 -13.40 13.99 27.72
N ARG A 732 -14.64 13.89 27.22
CA ARG A 732 -15.49 12.68 27.35
C ARG A 732 -15.12 11.54 26.38
N GLY A 733 -14.38 11.81 25.29
CA GLY A 733 -14.17 10.84 24.22
C GLY A 733 -15.44 10.51 23.42
N ASP A 734 -16.37 11.47 23.35
CA ASP A 734 -17.75 11.31 22.88
C ASP A 734 -17.94 11.93 21.49
N VAL A 735 -17.75 11.10 20.45
CA VAL A 735 -17.80 11.51 19.05
C VAL A 735 -19.23 11.56 18.47
N SER A 736 -20.26 11.28 19.27
CA SER A 736 -21.65 11.15 18.81
C SER A 736 -22.19 12.43 18.15
N LEU A 737 -21.88 13.59 18.73
CA LEU A 737 -22.33 14.88 18.19
C LEU A 737 -21.62 15.22 16.87
N HIS A 738 -20.34 14.91 16.73
CA HIS A 738 -19.57 15.16 15.50
C HIS A 738 -20.02 14.24 14.36
N LEU A 739 -20.40 12.99 14.68
CA LEU A 739 -21.05 12.07 13.73
C LEU A 739 -22.40 12.61 13.22
N LEU A 740 -23.17 13.30 14.06
CA LEU A 740 -24.44 13.94 13.69
C LEU A 740 -24.25 15.28 12.94
N CYS A 741 -23.30 16.10 13.37
CA CYS A 741 -23.07 17.46 12.85
C CYS A 741 -22.33 17.50 11.50
N CYS A 742 -21.29 16.69 11.31
CA CYS A 742 -20.54 16.67 10.06
C CYS A 742 -21.38 16.02 8.94
N SER A 743 -21.55 16.73 7.83
CA SER A 743 -22.30 16.29 6.64
C SER A 743 -21.79 14.96 6.06
N SER A 744 -20.47 14.73 6.06
CA SER A 744 -19.89 13.48 5.57
C SER A 744 -20.28 12.29 6.46
N ALA A 745 -20.15 12.41 7.79
CA ALA A 745 -20.51 11.37 8.74
C ALA A 745 -22.03 11.12 8.74
N ARG A 746 -22.84 12.19 8.86
CA ARG A 746 -24.30 12.13 8.75
C ARG A 746 -24.74 11.49 7.44
N GLY A 747 -24.08 11.80 6.32
CA GLY A 747 -24.39 11.22 5.01
C GLY A 747 -24.15 9.72 4.95
N PHE A 748 -23.06 9.21 5.54
CA PHE A 748 -22.88 7.76 5.70
C PHE A 748 -23.95 7.14 6.61
N ILE A 749 -24.34 7.79 7.71
CA ILE A 749 -25.36 7.25 8.61
C ILE A 749 -26.75 7.22 7.94
N THR A 750 -27.16 8.27 7.23
CA THR A 750 -28.39 8.27 6.41
C THR A 750 -28.35 7.18 5.33
N ALA A 751 -27.22 7.01 4.64
CA ALA A 751 -27.05 5.93 3.68
C ALA A 751 -27.12 4.54 4.33
N ALA A 752 -26.59 4.37 5.54
CA ALA A 752 -26.68 3.14 6.32
C ALA A 752 -28.13 2.82 6.72
N CYS A 753 -28.90 3.80 7.21
CA CYS A 753 -30.34 3.65 7.49
C CYS A 753 -31.10 3.12 6.27
N ARG A 754 -30.88 3.74 5.10
CA ARG A 754 -31.49 3.36 3.83
C ARG A 754 -31.09 1.94 3.39
N ARG A 755 -29.84 1.52 3.61
CA ARG A 755 -29.38 0.16 3.31
C ARG A 755 -29.94 -0.88 4.28
N LEU A 756 -30.08 -0.56 5.57
CA LEU A 756 -30.69 -1.45 6.57
C LEU A 756 -32.18 -1.71 6.27
N ALA A 757 -32.97 -0.65 6.03
CA ALA A 757 -34.37 -0.79 5.64
C ALA A 757 -34.55 -1.56 4.32
N HIS A 758 -33.60 -1.43 3.38
CA HIS A 758 -33.60 -2.23 2.16
C HIS A 758 -33.34 -3.72 2.42
N LEU A 759 -32.35 -4.06 3.26
CA LEU A 759 -32.04 -5.45 3.62
C LEU A 759 -33.15 -6.10 4.46
N GLU A 760 -33.82 -5.35 5.33
CA GLU A 760 -35.03 -5.77 6.04
C GLU A 760 -36.14 -6.15 5.03
N GLY A 761 -36.47 -5.22 4.13
CA GLY A 761 -37.46 -5.40 3.08
C GLY A 761 -37.09 -6.48 2.04
N MET A 762 -35.81 -6.82 1.90
CA MET A 762 -35.37 -7.99 1.12
C MET A 762 -35.53 -9.30 1.90
N SER A 763 -35.07 -9.36 3.15
CA SER A 763 -35.16 -10.56 4.00
C SER A 763 -36.60 -10.99 4.19
N ASN A 764 -37.50 -10.04 4.48
CA ASN A 764 -38.94 -10.27 4.60
C ASN A 764 -39.59 -10.81 3.30
N ARG A 765 -39.05 -10.48 2.12
CA ARG A 765 -39.53 -11.04 0.84
C ARG A 765 -38.92 -12.40 0.52
N ALA A 766 -37.64 -12.60 0.81
CA ALA A 766 -36.96 -13.87 0.61
C ALA A 766 -37.59 -14.96 1.47
N ILE A 767 -37.74 -14.73 2.78
CA ILE A 767 -38.31 -15.69 3.75
C ILE A 767 -39.71 -16.15 3.32
N ARG A 768 -40.60 -15.21 2.99
CA ARG A 768 -41.95 -15.51 2.47
C ARG A 768 -41.93 -16.30 1.16
N TYR A 769 -40.94 -16.08 0.29
CA TYR A 769 -40.79 -16.84 -0.96
C TYR A 769 -40.36 -18.29 -0.70
N TRP A 770 -39.42 -18.52 0.22
CA TRP A 770 -39.02 -19.88 0.62
C TRP A 770 -40.19 -20.60 1.30
N GLU A 771 -40.83 -19.99 2.30
CA GLU A 771 -41.99 -20.56 3.01
C GLU A 771 -43.14 -20.91 2.06
N ALA A 772 -43.49 -20.02 1.13
CA ALA A 772 -44.49 -20.27 0.10
C ALA A 772 -44.08 -21.29 -0.96
N ASN A 773 -42.84 -21.78 -0.96
CA ASN A 773 -42.38 -22.88 -1.82
C ASN A 773 -42.22 -24.21 -1.06
N HIS A 774 -41.88 -24.18 0.24
CA HIS A 774 -41.97 -25.35 1.11
C HIS A 774 -43.42 -25.88 1.14
N LEU A 775 -44.41 -25.01 1.40
CA LEU A 775 -45.83 -25.41 1.35
C LEU A 775 -46.27 -25.98 -0.02
N LYS A 776 -45.68 -25.53 -1.14
CA LYS A 776 -45.99 -26.09 -2.47
C LYS A 776 -45.35 -27.46 -2.71
N THR A 777 -44.27 -27.76 -2.02
CA THR A 777 -43.60 -29.07 -2.10
C THR A 777 -44.41 -30.07 -1.29
N GLU A 778 -44.71 -29.75 -0.03
CA GLU A 778 -45.52 -30.59 0.87
C GLU A 778 -46.91 -30.91 0.32
N ASN A 779 -47.59 -29.94 -0.33
CA ASN A 779 -48.91 -30.17 -0.94
C ASN A 779 -48.87 -31.00 -2.24
N ASN A 780 -47.69 -31.33 -2.78
CA ASN A 780 -47.56 -31.99 -4.09
C ASN A 780 -47.00 -33.43 -4.00
N ASP A 781 -46.61 -33.90 -2.82
CA ASP A 781 -46.15 -35.28 -2.56
C ASP A 781 -47.30 -36.34 -2.62
N GLY A 782 -48.52 -35.93 -2.98
CA GLY A 782 -49.66 -36.84 -3.21
C GLY A 782 -49.58 -37.66 -4.52
N SER A 783 -48.68 -37.32 -5.44
CA SER A 783 -48.50 -38.06 -6.71
C SER A 783 -47.06 -37.99 -7.19
N GLY A 784 -46.31 -39.08 -7.03
CA GLY A 784 -44.87 -39.13 -7.33
C GLY A 784 -44.54 -39.06 -8.83
N GLY A 785 -43.34 -38.54 -9.15
CA GLY A 785 -42.83 -38.55 -10.53
C GLY A 785 -41.99 -37.36 -10.99
N GLY A 786 -41.29 -36.63 -10.10
CA GLY A 786 -40.42 -35.54 -10.53
C GLY A 786 -39.45 -35.08 -9.44
N GLY A 787 -38.15 -35.05 -9.74
CA GLY A 787 -37.09 -34.72 -8.78
C GLY A 787 -37.02 -33.24 -8.43
N GLY A 788 -37.97 -32.76 -7.61
CA GLY A 788 -37.89 -31.46 -6.96
C GLY A 788 -36.65 -31.39 -6.07
N LYS A 789 -35.68 -30.54 -6.42
CA LYS A 789 -34.50 -30.31 -5.56
C LYS A 789 -34.96 -29.70 -4.25
N ALA A 790 -34.63 -30.36 -3.13
CA ALA A 790 -34.78 -29.78 -1.80
C ALA A 790 -34.14 -28.38 -1.77
N LEU A 791 -34.87 -27.42 -1.20
CA LEU A 791 -34.47 -26.02 -1.14
C LEU A 791 -33.25 -25.88 -0.19
N PRO A 792 -32.22 -25.05 -0.50
CA PRO A 792 -31.04 -24.98 0.35
C PRO A 792 -31.33 -24.31 1.71
N ASP A 793 -31.51 -25.13 2.75
CA ASP A 793 -31.80 -24.68 4.12
C ASP A 793 -30.85 -23.58 4.61
N SER A 794 -29.55 -23.65 4.26
CA SER A 794 -28.55 -22.66 4.65
C SER A 794 -28.91 -21.24 4.21
N LEU A 795 -29.52 -21.07 3.04
CA LEU A 795 -29.89 -19.75 2.52
C LEU A 795 -31.15 -19.21 3.20
N TYR A 796 -32.12 -20.08 3.51
CA TYR A 796 -33.26 -19.70 4.34
C TYR A 796 -32.82 -19.26 5.74
N PHE A 797 -31.94 -20.03 6.40
CA PHE A 797 -31.40 -19.68 7.71
C PHE A 797 -30.53 -18.41 7.67
N ALA A 798 -29.74 -18.19 6.62
CA ALA A 798 -28.98 -16.94 6.45
C ALA A 798 -29.90 -15.72 6.31
N TYR A 799 -30.97 -15.81 5.50
CA TYR A 799 -31.96 -14.73 5.41
C TYR A 799 -32.73 -14.53 6.72
N ARG A 800 -33.09 -15.60 7.44
CA ARG A 800 -33.72 -15.52 8.77
C ARG A 800 -32.81 -14.86 9.81
N LYS A 801 -31.50 -15.11 9.75
CA LYS A 801 -30.48 -14.44 10.57
C LYS A 801 -30.36 -12.95 10.22
N MET A 802 -30.40 -12.59 8.94
CA MET A 802 -30.41 -11.19 8.50
C MET A 802 -31.71 -10.46 8.89
N GLN A 803 -32.87 -11.11 8.76
CA GLN A 803 -34.16 -10.60 9.24
C GLN A 803 -34.11 -10.33 10.75
N HIS A 804 -33.66 -11.31 11.53
CA HIS A 804 -33.49 -11.15 12.97
C HIS A 804 -32.61 -9.93 13.28
N ALA A 805 -31.43 -9.83 12.66
CA ALA A 805 -30.50 -8.71 12.86
C ALA A 805 -31.10 -7.34 12.48
N THR A 806 -31.97 -7.26 11.46
CA THR A 806 -32.71 -6.02 11.16
C THR A 806 -33.84 -5.73 12.14
N SER A 807 -34.57 -6.75 12.61
CA SER A 807 -35.74 -6.58 13.49
C SER A 807 -35.39 -6.45 14.97
N SER A 808 -34.21 -6.92 15.40
CA SER A 808 -33.70 -6.78 16.77
C SER A 808 -32.95 -5.47 17.01
N CYS A 809 -33.14 -4.46 16.15
CA CYS A 809 -32.54 -3.14 16.33
C CYS A 809 -33.21 -2.42 17.51
N LEU A 810 -32.40 -1.91 18.45
CA LEU A 810 -32.88 -1.27 19.69
C LEU A 810 -33.60 0.07 19.44
N ILE A 811 -33.42 0.65 18.25
CA ILE A 811 -34.11 1.85 17.78
C ILE A 811 -34.82 1.56 16.45
N LYS A 812 -35.90 2.30 16.15
CA LYS A 812 -36.56 2.22 14.85
C LYS A 812 -35.77 3.01 13.81
N VAL A 813 -35.04 2.31 12.94
CA VAL A 813 -34.18 2.89 11.89
C VAL A 813 -34.91 3.95 11.04
N GLN A 814 -36.17 3.71 10.68
CA GLN A 814 -36.96 4.64 9.85
C GLN A 814 -37.41 5.92 10.58
N GLU A 815 -37.52 5.90 11.91
CA GLU A 815 -37.78 7.11 12.69
C GLU A 815 -36.47 7.89 12.89
N PHE A 816 -35.36 7.18 13.13
CA PHE A 816 -34.04 7.80 13.20
C PHE A 816 -33.61 8.47 11.87
N GLU A 817 -33.89 7.85 10.72
CA GLU A 817 -33.58 8.47 9.42
C GLU A 817 -34.34 9.80 9.22
N LYS A 818 -35.61 9.88 9.62
CA LYS A 818 -36.41 11.12 9.55
C LYS A 818 -35.80 12.23 10.41
N ILE A 819 -35.24 11.88 11.57
CA ILE A 819 -34.55 12.81 12.45
C ILE A 819 -33.25 13.33 11.80
N LEU A 820 -32.46 12.45 11.17
CA LEU A 820 -31.27 12.85 10.41
C LEU A 820 -31.61 13.77 9.23
N GLN A 821 -32.70 13.50 8.50
CA GLN A 821 -33.18 14.33 7.40
C GLN A 821 -33.66 15.71 7.89
N GLY A 822 -34.42 15.76 8.98
CA GLY A 822 -34.87 17.00 9.61
C GLY A 822 -33.69 17.86 10.10
N PHE A 823 -32.74 17.24 10.81
CA PHE A 823 -31.51 17.89 11.25
C PHE A 823 -30.67 18.40 10.07
N ALA A 824 -30.55 17.63 8.98
CA ALA A 824 -29.87 18.06 7.77
C ALA A 824 -30.59 19.21 7.03
N GLN A 825 -31.90 19.39 7.22
CA GLN A 825 -32.64 20.55 6.74
C GLN A 825 -32.37 21.79 7.62
N ASP A 826 -32.43 21.65 8.93
CA ASP A 826 -32.11 22.75 9.86
C ASP A 826 -30.66 23.25 9.69
N VAL A 827 -29.70 22.33 9.52
CA VAL A 827 -28.28 22.65 9.22
C VAL A 827 -28.14 23.46 7.93
N ARG A 828 -28.78 23.04 6.83
CA ARG A 828 -28.74 23.79 5.55
C ARG A 828 -29.33 25.19 5.69
N THR A 829 -30.46 25.32 6.39
CA THR A 829 -31.07 26.62 6.67
C THR A 829 -30.18 27.51 7.56
N ALA A 830 -29.48 26.94 8.55
CA ALA A 830 -28.54 27.66 9.41
C ALA A 830 -27.29 28.15 8.67
N TYR A 831 -26.75 27.36 7.73
CA TYR A 831 -25.65 27.81 6.85
C TYR A 831 -26.12 28.96 5.94
N GLN A 832 -27.24 28.80 5.25
CA GLN A 832 -27.81 29.84 4.37
C GLN A 832 -28.04 31.16 5.12
N ALA A 833 -28.69 31.11 6.29
CA ALA A 833 -29.00 32.30 7.09
C ALA A 833 -27.77 33.00 7.70
N SER A 834 -26.66 32.27 7.93
CA SER A 834 -25.43 32.81 8.53
C SER A 834 -24.43 33.32 7.49
N LEU A 835 -24.19 32.56 6.42
CA LEU A 835 -23.11 32.85 5.47
C LEU A 835 -23.46 34.03 4.54
N SER A 836 -24.68 34.08 3.99
CA SER A 836 -25.14 35.23 3.18
C SER A 836 -25.17 36.54 3.99
N ARG A 837 -25.50 36.47 5.29
CA ARG A 837 -25.46 37.64 6.20
C ARG A 837 -24.03 38.16 6.42
N ARG A 838 -23.06 37.24 6.48
CA ARG A 838 -21.64 37.59 6.67
C ARG A 838 -21.07 38.31 5.45
N GLN A 839 -21.40 37.85 4.24
CA GLN A 839 -20.93 38.48 3.00
C GLN A 839 -21.59 39.84 2.73
N SER A 840 -22.90 40.00 2.99
CA SER A 840 -23.55 41.30 2.84
C SER A 840 -23.00 42.37 3.79
N SER A 841 -22.58 41.96 5.00
CA SER A 841 -21.89 42.84 5.96
C SER A 841 -20.50 43.27 5.48
N ALA A 842 -19.72 42.34 4.90
CA ALA A 842 -18.40 42.64 4.33
C ALA A 842 -18.48 43.57 3.10
N ASN A 843 -19.42 43.32 2.19
CA ASN A 843 -19.66 44.19 1.03
C ASN A 843 -20.02 45.63 1.42
N ASN A 844 -20.80 45.81 2.50
CA ASN A 844 -21.18 47.13 3.00
C ASN A 844 -19.99 47.90 3.60
N GLN A 845 -19.00 47.22 4.18
CA GLN A 845 -17.76 47.86 4.64
C GLN A 845 -16.87 48.28 3.46
N ALA A 846 -16.71 47.42 2.45
CA ALA A 846 -15.91 47.74 1.26
C ALA A 846 -16.47 48.95 0.46
N GLN A 847 -17.80 49.13 0.43
CA GLN A 847 -18.41 50.28 -0.26
C GLN A 847 -18.20 51.63 0.44
N GLN A 848 -17.73 51.68 1.68
CA GLN A 848 -17.46 52.95 2.38
C GLN A 848 -16.08 53.56 2.05
N GLN A 849 -15.26 52.92 1.22
CA GLN A 849 -13.90 53.39 0.87
C GLN A 849 -13.66 53.64 -0.63
N GLN A 850 -14.68 53.61 -1.50
CA GLN A 850 -14.49 53.88 -2.95
C GLN A 850 -15.45 54.94 -3.48
N HIS A 851 -14.89 55.95 -4.16
CA HIS A 851 -15.65 56.99 -4.87
C HIS A 851 -16.44 56.39 -6.05
N PRO A 852 -17.62 56.95 -6.39
CA PRO A 852 -18.49 56.41 -7.43
C PRO A 852 -17.95 56.70 -8.84
N SER A 853 -17.43 55.69 -9.52
CA SER A 853 -17.25 55.70 -10.98
C SER A 853 -18.50 55.12 -11.67
N PRO A 854 -19.10 55.82 -12.66
CA PRO A 854 -20.27 55.31 -13.37
C PRO A 854 -19.89 54.28 -14.46
N GLN A 855 -20.90 53.51 -14.89
CA GLN A 855 -20.91 52.61 -16.06
C GLN A 855 -19.99 51.36 -16.04
N GLN A 856 -20.55 50.23 -15.56
CA GLN A 856 -20.41 48.93 -16.24
C GLN A 856 -21.55 47.97 -15.85
N ASN A 857 -21.90 47.03 -16.74
CA ASN A 857 -23.08 46.17 -16.62
C ASN A 857 -22.98 45.18 -15.43
N LYS A 858 -23.93 45.26 -14.48
CA LYS A 858 -23.79 44.65 -13.14
C LYS A 858 -24.62 43.39 -12.86
N ASN A 859 -25.45 42.92 -13.79
CA ASN A 859 -26.59 42.04 -13.47
C ASN A 859 -26.38 40.52 -13.59
N GLN A 860 -25.19 40.00 -13.96
CA GLN A 860 -24.98 38.54 -14.10
C GLN A 860 -23.67 37.97 -13.52
N GLN A 861 -22.68 38.80 -13.18
CA GLN A 861 -21.45 38.33 -12.52
C GLN A 861 -21.51 38.20 -10.98
N PRO A 862 -22.24 39.02 -10.18
CA PRO A 862 -22.07 38.99 -8.71
C PRO A 862 -22.62 37.72 -8.05
N GLN A 863 -23.75 37.18 -8.50
CA GLN A 863 -24.38 35.99 -7.91
C GLN A 863 -23.47 34.76 -7.95
N ASN A 864 -22.77 34.54 -9.08
CA ASN A 864 -21.83 33.42 -9.22
C ASN A 864 -20.62 33.50 -8.26
N ALA A 865 -20.27 34.69 -7.78
CA ALA A 865 -19.19 34.89 -6.80
C ALA A 865 -19.69 34.71 -5.35
N GLU A 866 -20.93 35.15 -5.06
CA GLU A 866 -21.62 34.92 -3.78
C GLU A 866 -21.79 33.43 -3.50
N ASP A 867 -22.33 32.69 -4.47
CA ASP A 867 -22.51 31.23 -4.41
C ASP A 867 -21.19 30.48 -4.13
N GLN A 868 -20.09 30.91 -4.76
CA GLN A 868 -18.76 30.31 -4.57
C GLN A 868 -18.17 30.62 -3.19
N PHE A 869 -18.35 31.84 -2.68
CA PHE A 869 -17.91 32.19 -1.32
C PHE A 869 -18.65 31.37 -0.26
N VAL A 870 -19.98 31.30 -0.35
CA VAL A 870 -20.82 30.53 0.59
C VAL A 870 -20.42 29.05 0.58
N LYS A 871 -20.29 28.42 -0.59
CA LYS A 871 -19.87 27.01 -0.72
C LYS A 871 -18.47 26.77 -0.16
N LYS A 872 -17.50 27.67 -0.39
CA LYS A 872 -16.15 27.55 0.20
C LYS A 872 -16.16 27.69 1.72
N ALA A 873 -16.93 28.62 2.26
CA ALA A 873 -17.05 28.82 3.71
C ALA A 873 -17.75 27.63 4.41
N GLN A 874 -18.77 27.05 3.77
CA GLN A 874 -19.44 25.83 4.23
C GLN A 874 -18.48 24.64 4.24
N ALA A 875 -17.76 24.39 3.14
CA ALA A 875 -16.76 23.31 3.04
C ALA A 875 -15.65 23.41 4.10
N HIS A 876 -15.25 24.64 4.49
CA HIS A 876 -14.28 24.86 5.56
C HIS A 876 -14.84 24.49 6.94
N CYS A 877 -16.08 24.88 7.26
CA CYS A 877 -16.75 24.47 8.51
C CYS A 877 -16.95 22.95 8.59
N GLU A 878 -17.33 22.32 7.48
CA GLU A 878 -17.51 20.87 7.37
C GLU A 878 -16.19 20.09 7.56
N LEU A 879 -15.08 20.61 7.01
CA LEU A 879 -13.75 20.08 7.25
C LEU A 879 -13.35 20.21 8.73
N ASP A 880 -13.49 21.39 9.33
CA ASP A 880 -13.05 21.59 10.72
C ASP A 880 -13.86 20.73 11.71
N MET A 881 -15.16 20.54 11.48
CA MET A 881 -15.96 19.56 12.24
C MET A 881 -15.47 18.11 12.03
N LEU A 882 -15.05 17.73 10.83
CA LEU A 882 -14.47 16.40 10.60
C LEU A 882 -13.12 16.22 11.32
N LEU A 883 -12.38 17.31 11.51
CA LEU A 883 -11.12 17.38 12.24
C LEU A 883 -11.29 17.56 13.76
N GLY A 884 -12.50 17.30 14.31
CA GLY A 884 -12.76 17.34 15.74
C GLY A 884 -12.99 18.73 16.34
N ALA A 885 -12.93 19.80 15.54
CA ALA A 885 -13.18 21.16 16.01
C ALA A 885 -14.68 21.41 16.28
N ASN A 886 -14.98 22.60 16.79
CA ASN A 886 -16.33 22.95 17.20
C ASN A 886 -17.28 23.18 16.00
N PRO A 887 -18.55 22.75 16.06
CA PRO A 887 -19.56 23.17 15.09
C PRO A 887 -19.64 24.70 14.96
N PRO A 888 -19.97 25.23 13.76
CA PRO A 888 -20.00 26.68 13.55
C PRO A 888 -21.08 27.34 14.44
N PRO A 889 -20.90 28.58 14.93
CA PRO A 889 -21.82 29.20 15.89
C PRO A 889 -23.31 29.27 15.48
N CYS A 890 -23.62 29.19 14.18
CA CYS A 890 -25.00 29.09 13.69
C CYS A 890 -25.68 27.74 14.01
N PHE A 891 -24.93 26.68 14.32
CA PHE A 891 -25.48 25.40 14.74
C PHE A 891 -25.98 25.41 16.19
N ARG A 892 -25.65 26.42 17.02
CA ARG A 892 -26.13 26.48 18.42
C ARG A 892 -27.66 26.38 18.50
N GLU A 893 -28.39 27.13 17.68
CA GLU A 893 -29.86 27.10 17.67
C GLU A 893 -30.40 25.76 17.12
N VAL A 894 -29.71 25.16 16.15
CA VAL A 894 -30.06 23.84 15.60
C VAL A 894 -29.89 22.75 16.66
N LEU A 895 -28.79 22.79 17.41
CA LEU A 895 -28.51 21.88 18.52
C LEU A 895 -29.48 22.10 19.69
N LEU A 896 -29.74 23.35 20.09
CA LEU A 896 -30.69 23.65 21.15
C LEU A 896 -32.10 23.17 20.78
N LYS A 897 -32.56 23.41 19.55
CA LYS A 897 -33.82 22.86 19.00
C LYS A 897 -33.82 21.33 19.03
N PHE A 898 -32.73 20.69 18.57
CA PHE A 898 -32.60 19.24 18.54
C PHE A 898 -32.71 18.63 19.95
N PHE A 899 -31.91 19.09 20.91
CA PHE A 899 -31.88 18.55 22.27
C PHE A 899 -33.13 18.89 23.11
N THR A 900 -33.80 20.03 22.86
CA THR A 900 -35.00 20.43 23.64
C THR A 900 -36.34 20.02 23.01
N GLN A 901 -36.40 19.72 21.70
CA GLN A 901 -37.66 19.44 20.99
C GLN A 901 -37.62 18.09 20.24
N THR A 902 -36.61 17.85 19.42
CA THR A 902 -36.58 16.66 18.53
C THR A 902 -36.18 15.39 19.28
N LEU A 903 -35.11 15.45 20.05
CA LEU A 903 -34.54 14.30 20.75
C LEU A 903 -35.44 13.82 21.91
N PRO A 904 -36.10 14.67 22.72
CA PRO A 904 -37.04 14.20 23.75
C PRO A 904 -38.27 13.49 23.16
N VAL A 905 -38.77 13.95 22.00
CA VAL A 905 -39.85 13.27 21.27
C VAL A 905 -39.38 11.91 20.75
N PHE A 906 -38.11 11.76 20.35
CA PHE A 906 -37.56 10.45 20.00
C PHE A 906 -37.34 9.55 21.23
N LYS A 907 -36.86 10.11 22.34
CA LYS A 907 -36.62 9.42 23.62
C LYS A 907 -37.90 8.81 24.20
N SER A 908 -39.08 9.34 23.90
CA SER A 908 -40.37 8.71 24.27
C SER A 908 -40.80 7.53 23.37
N HIS A 909 -40.13 7.29 22.25
CA HIS A 909 -40.39 6.18 21.32
C HIS A 909 -39.31 5.08 21.37
N VAL A 910 -38.29 5.25 22.22
CA VAL A 910 -37.16 4.33 22.42
C VAL A 910 -37.16 3.89 23.90
N ASP A 911 -36.71 2.67 24.18
CA ASP A 911 -36.57 2.14 25.54
C ASP A 911 -35.14 2.41 26.06
N PRO A 912 -34.93 3.36 26.99
CA PRO A 912 -33.58 3.73 27.41
C PRO A 912 -32.88 2.62 28.21
N ALA A 913 -33.64 1.78 28.93
CA ALA A 913 -33.06 0.67 29.68
C ALA A 913 -32.47 -0.39 28.72
N LYS A 914 -33.08 -0.59 27.54
CA LYS A 914 -32.52 -1.49 26.51
C LYS A 914 -31.25 -0.95 25.85
N LEU A 915 -31.04 0.37 25.81
CA LEU A 915 -29.79 0.96 25.34
C LEU A 915 -28.71 0.84 26.42
N TYR A 916 -29.00 1.27 27.64
CA TYR A 916 -28.07 1.22 28.79
C TYR A 916 -27.52 -0.20 29.09
N PHE A 917 -28.33 -1.25 28.86
CA PHE A 917 -27.90 -2.64 29.02
C PHE A 917 -27.52 -3.35 27.69
N ALA A 918 -27.31 -2.60 26.60
CA ALA A 918 -26.85 -3.16 25.33
C ALA A 918 -25.37 -3.58 25.38
N ASN A 919 -25.00 -4.57 24.56
CA ASN A 919 -23.59 -4.89 24.34
C ASN A 919 -23.05 -4.15 23.11
N TYR A 920 -22.09 -3.25 23.33
CA TYR A 920 -21.41 -2.47 22.30
C TYR A 920 -20.01 -2.98 21.93
N GLU A 921 -19.56 -4.13 22.45
CA GLU A 921 -18.22 -4.73 22.20
C GLU A 921 -17.91 -4.89 20.70
N VAL A 922 -18.91 -5.24 19.88
CA VAL A 922 -18.76 -5.43 18.42
C VAL A 922 -18.33 -4.14 17.67
N LEU A 923 -18.49 -2.97 18.29
CA LEU A 923 -18.09 -1.68 17.72
C LEU A 923 -16.62 -1.32 18.01
N ASP A 924 -16.00 -1.93 19.03
CA ASP A 924 -14.68 -1.57 19.58
C ASP A 924 -14.55 -0.06 19.98
N VAL A 925 -15.62 0.52 20.53
CA VAL A 925 -15.68 1.95 20.95
C VAL A 925 -15.54 2.19 22.45
N GLU A 926 -15.67 1.14 23.26
CA GLU A 926 -15.49 1.19 24.70
C GLU A 926 -14.00 0.98 25.01
N GLU A 927 -13.36 2.01 25.57
CA GLU A 927 -11.90 2.08 25.73
C GLU A 927 -11.49 2.25 27.20
N ASN A 928 -12.38 1.90 28.13
CA ASN A 928 -12.08 1.88 29.56
C ASN A 928 -10.92 0.88 29.83
N PRO A 929 -9.88 1.24 30.61
CA PRO A 929 -8.74 0.36 30.87
C PRO A 929 -9.11 -1.03 31.39
N ARG A 930 -10.21 -1.19 32.15
CA ARG A 930 -10.71 -2.49 32.60
C ARG A 930 -11.26 -3.34 31.47
N ILE A 931 -11.99 -2.73 30.53
CA ILE A 931 -12.56 -3.40 29.35
C ILE A 931 -11.44 -3.78 28.37
N LEU A 932 -10.50 -2.86 28.11
CA LEU A 932 -9.33 -3.14 27.25
C LEU A 932 -8.46 -4.27 27.82
N ALA A 933 -8.22 -4.29 29.14
CA ALA A 933 -7.52 -5.39 29.80
C ALA A 933 -8.28 -6.72 29.68
N ALA A 934 -9.61 -6.71 29.83
CA ALA A 934 -10.44 -7.91 29.64
C ALA A 934 -10.43 -8.41 28.19
N ARG A 935 -10.54 -7.54 27.18
CA ARG A 935 -10.41 -7.90 25.76
C ARG A 935 -9.02 -8.50 25.47
N LYS A 936 -7.95 -7.87 25.96
CA LYS A 936 -6.57 -8.38 25.83
C LYS A 936 -6.40 -9.77 26.44
N ALA A 937 -6.97 -10.00 27.63
CA ALA A 937 -6.93 -11.30 28.31
C ALA A 937 -7.72 -12.39 27.54
N ARG A 938 -8.86 -12.04 26.94
CA ARG A 938 -9.67 -12.98 26.13
C ARG A 938 -8.98 -13.41 24.82
N ARG A 939 -8.03 -12.62 24.28
CA ARG A 939 -7.39 -12.84 22.95
C ARG A 939 -8.39 -13.03 21.79
N ARG A 940 -9.53 -12.34 21.89
CA ARG A 940 -10.61 -12.36 20.88
C ARG A 940 -10.65 -11.05 20.11
N TYR A 941 -11.03 -11.16 18.84
CA TYR A 941 -10.99 -10.08 17.86
C TYR A 941 -12.29 -10.01 17.06
N ILE A 942 -12.67 -8.83 16.56
CA ILE A 942 -13.81 -8.70 15.64
C ILE A 942 -13.30 -8.71 14.20
N ASP A 943 -13.72 -9.71 13.43
CA ASP A 943 -13.48 -9.79 11.98
C ASP A 943 -14.15 -8.60 11.27
N VAL A 944 -13.40 -7.81 10.48
CA VAL A 944 -13.96 -6.60 9.85
C VAL A 944 -14.78 -6.84 8.59
N PHE A 945 -14.84 -8.09 8.10
CA PHE A 945 -15.69 -8.54 7.00
C PHE A 945 -16.95 -9.22 7.54
N THR A 946 -16.82 -10.30 8.32
CA THR A 946 -17.95 -11.10 8.84
C THR A 946 -18.64 -10.46 10.04
N ARG A 947 -17.97 -9.53 10.73
CA ARG A 947 -18.37 -8.91 12.02
C ARG A 947 -18.64 -9.92 13.14
N ARG A 948 -17.94 -11.06 13.11
CA ARG A 948 -17.98 -12.10 14.15
C ARG A 948 -16.76 -11.98 15.04
N GLU A 949 -16.90 -12.50 16.25
CA GLU A 949 -15.79 -12.66 17.17
C GLU A 949 -14.97 -13.89 16.77
N ILE A 950 -13.66 -13.71 16.59
CA ILE A 950 -12.71 -14.73 16.14
C ILE A 950 -11.53 -14.83 17.14
N THR A 951 -11.06 -16.07 17.39
CA THR A 951 -9.95 -16.39 18.31
C THR A 951 -8.66 -16.67 17.55
N PHE A 952 -7.55 -16.06 17.95
CA PHE A 952 -6.26 -16.24 17.25
C PHE A 952 -5.90 -17.75 17.15
N PRO A 953 -5.42 -18.24 15.98
CA PRO A 953 -5.01 -19.62 15.84
C PRO A 953 -3.91 -19.98 16.84
N THR A 954 -4.25 -20.80 17.82
CA THR A 954 -3.30 -21.40 18.74
C THR A 954 -2.79 -22.71 18.15
N SER A 955 -1.50 -22.99 18.33
CA SER A 955 -0.91 -24.29 17.99
C SER A 955 -1.59 -25.37 18.83
N SER A 956 -2.13 -26.40 18.18
CA SER A 956 -3.09 -27.33 18.78
C SER A 956 -2.43 -28.44 19.61
N GLU A 957 -2.05 -28.14 20.86
CA GLU A 957 -1.60 -29.16 21.83
C GLU A 957 -2.75 -29.68 22.72
N ASP A 958 -3.77 -28.86 22.99
CA ASP A 958 -4.84 -29.13 23.97
C ASP A 958 -5.84 -30.23 23.54
N ASN A 959 -5.68 -30.80 22.34
CA ASN A 959 -6.61 -31.80 21.78
C ASN A 959 -6.24 -33.27 22.12
N THR A 960 -5.40 -33.47 23.13
CA THR A 960 -4.94 -34.80 23.59
C THR A 960 -5.64 -35.30 24.87
N ARG A 961 -6.69 -34.61 25.35
CA ARG A 961 -7.48 -34.99 26.54
C ARG A 961 -8.98 -35.13 26.26
N GLY A 962 -9.33 -35.95 25.25
CA GLY A 962 -10.73 -36.21 24.89
C GLY A 962 -11.00 -37.59 24.29
N GLY A 963 -11.38 -38.57 25.13
CA GLY A 963 -12.00 -39.84 24.71
C GLY A 963 -11.06 -40.98 24.32
N GLY A 964 -10.93 -42.00 25.19
CA GLY A 964 -10.05 -43.15 24.91
C GLY A 964 -10.21 -44.39 25.80
N SER A 965 -11.29 -44.52 26.58
CA SER A 965 -11.52 -45.68 27.46
C SER A 965 -12.36 -46.77 26.78
N GLY A 966 -11.72 -47.57 25.93
CA GLY A 966 -12.29 -48.84 25.45
C GLY A 966 -12.33 -49.89 26.57
N ALA A 967 -13.31 -50.80 26.53
CA ALA A 967 -13.54 -51.75 27.63
C ALA A 967 -12.59 -52.95 27.60
N ALA A 968 -11.99 -53.24 28.76
CA ALA A 968 -11.46 -54.54 29.15
C ALA A 968 -11.73 -54.72 30.65
N GLY A 969 -12.06 -55.92 31.12
CA GLY A 969 -12.38 -56.13 32.53
C GLY A 969 -12.10 -57.55 33.01
N ALA A 970 -11.63 -57.68 34.25
CA ALA A 970 -11.62 -58.90 35.06
C ALA A 970 -11.26 -58.61 36.54
N ALA A 971 -12.05 -59.17 37.47
CA ALA A 971 -11.70 -59.69 38.81
C ALA A 971 -10.96 -58.82 39.88
N GLY A 972 -11.15 -59.21 41.17
CA GLY A 972 -10.53 -58.63 42.38
C GLY A 972 -11.31 -57.42 42.92
N GLU A 973 -12.00 -57.42 44.07
CA GLU A 973 -11.73 -57.88 45.46
C GLU A 973 -10.76 -57.00 46.28
N ASP A 974 -11.21 -56.73 47.52
CA ASP A 974 -10.54 -56.31 48.77
C ASP A 974 -9.85 -54.93 48.97
N ASP A 975 -10.68 -54.01 49.49
CA ASP A 975 -10.62 -53.50 50.89
C ASP A 975 -9.57 -52.42 51.33
N VAL A 976 -9.88 -51.82 52.49
CA VAL A 976 -8.99 -51.12 53.45
C VAL A 976 -8.67 -49.62 53.24
N LYS A 977 -9.56 -48.75 53.78
CA LYS A 977 -9.26 -47.57 54.68
C LYS A 977 -8.44 -46.37 54.07
N ARG A 978 -8.43 -45.15 54.63
CA ARG A 978 -9.15 -44.50 55.76
C ARG A 978 -9.15 -42.96 55.60
N GLY A 979 -10.29 -42.31 55.91
CA GLY A 979 -10.37 -40.97 56.53
C GLY A 979 -10.15 -39.72 55.63
N GLY A 980 -10.81 -38.58 55.91
CA GLY A 980 -11.96 -38.42 56.80
C GLY A 980 -12.32 -36.97 57.21
N GLY A 981 -13.56 -36.56 56.91
CA GLY A 981 -14.30 -35.50 57.64
C GLY A 981 -14.04 -34.03 57.22
N VAL A 982 -14.93 -33.06 57.48
CA VAL A 982 -16.31 -33.11 58.04
C VAL A 982 -17.16 -31.94 57.49
N GLY A 983 -18.38 -32.22 56.99
CA GLY A 983 -19.67 -31.47 57.17
C GLY A 983 -19.80 -29.99 56.73
N ALA A 984 -21.00 -29.37 56.65
CA ALA A 984 -22.43 -29.78 56.72
C ALA A 984 -23.32 -28.50 56.51
N ALA A 985 -24.63 -28.49 56.17
CA ALA A 985 -25.59 -29.40 55.51
C ALA A 985 -26.92 -28.62 55.23
N ALA A 986 -27.93 -29.25 54.58
CA ALA A 986 -29.27 -28.72 54.19
C ALA A 986 -29.29 -27.63 53.07
N GLY A 987 -30.34 -27.45 52.26
CA GLY A 987 -31.66 -28.10 52.07
C GLY A 987 -32.53 -27.27 51.07
N LEU A 988 -33.70 -27.65 50.54
CA LEU A 988 -34.52 -28.88 50.54
C LEU A 988 -35.60 -28.79 49.40
N GLU A 989 -35.99 -29.93 48.80
CA GLU A 989 -37.25 -30.22 48.04
C GLU A 989 -37.64 -29.36 46.79
N GLY A 990 -38.31 -29.90 45.74
CA GLY A 990 -38.68 -31.29 45.46
C GLY A 990 -39.57 -31.48 44.20
N GLN A 991 -39.98 -32.75 43.96
CA GLN A 991 -41.01 -33.27 43.02
C GLN A 991 -40.73 -33.41 41.50
N THR A 992 -41.06 -34.62 41.01
CA THR A 992 -41.14 -35.17 39.63
C THR A 992 -42.65 -35.40 39.28
N PRO A 993 -43.14 -36.08 38.19
CA PRO A 993 -42.46 -36.94 37.19
C PRO A 993 -43.02 -37.01 35.73
N ASN A 994 -42.41 -37.90 34.90
CA ASN A 994 -43.03 -38.68 33.78
C ASN A 994 -43.50 -37.93 32.50
N GLN A 995 -43.64 -38.50 31.29
CA GLN A 995 -43.36 -39.82 30.64
C GLN A 995 -43.53 -39.65 29.08
N ASN A 996 -43.19 -40.54 28.12
CA ASN A 996 -42.40 -41.79 28.00
C ASN A 996 -42.06 -42.05 26.49
N THR A 997 -41.38 -43.18 26.16
CA THR A 997 -41.42 -44.00 24.90
C THR A 997 -41.33 -43.31 23.51
N THR A 998 -40.34 -43.53 22.62
CA THR A 998 -39.95 -44.76 21.85
C THR A 998 -41.07 -45.32 20.94
N LEU A 999 -40.89 -45.90 19.73
CA LEU A 999 -39.81 -46.47 18.88
C LEU A 999 -40.29 -46.34 17.39
N GLY A 1000 -39.59 -46.64 16.28
CA GLY A 1000 -38.24 -47.19 15.98
C GLY A 1000 -38.21 -47.77 14.54
N THR A 1001 -37.03 -48.18 14.01
CA THR A 1001 -36.79 -48.92 12.73
C THR A 1001 -37.25 -48.24 11.40
N GLY A 1002 -36.61 -48.36 10.22
CA GLY A 1002 -35.51 -49.20 9.71
C GLY A 1002 -36.00 -50.26 8.69
N GLY A 1003 -35.42 -50.51 7.51
CA GLY A 1003 -34.35 -49.83 6.74
C GLY A 1003 -33.89 -50.63 5.49
N GLY A 1004 -33.31 -49.95 4.47
CA GLY A 1004 -32.64 -50.54 3.27
C GLY A 1004 -33.54 -51.03 2.11
N ILE A 1005 -33.04 -51.40 0.90
CA ILE A 1005 -31.73 -51.20 0.23
C ILE A 1005 -31.81 -51.63 -1.28
N SER A 1006 -31.12 -50.95 -2.22
CA SER A 1006 -30.76 -51.40 -3.61
C SER A 1006 -31.90 -51.58 -4.69
N ILE A 1007 -31.75 -51.61 -6.04
CA ILE A 1007 -30.64 -51.66 -7.06
C ILE A 1007 -31.03 -50.86 -8.37
N LYS A 1008 -30.05 -50.31 -9.14
CA LYS A 1008 -30.04 -49.84 -10.58
C LYS A 1008 -31.22 -48.98 -11.13
N ILE A 1009 -31.02 -47.76 -11.67
CA ILE A 1009 -30.24 -47.30 -12.86
C ILE A 1009 -30.88 -47.67 -14.22
N GLU A 1010 -31.41 -46.65 -14.91
CA GLU A 1010 -31.32 -46.48 -16.37
C GLU A 1010 -31.37 -44.97 -16.73
N LEU A 1011 -31.02 -44.57 -17.96
CA LEU A 1011 -30.69 -43.17 -18.33
C LEU A 1011 -31.76 -42.48 -19.19
N GLY A 1012 -32.03 -41.20 -18.92
CA GLY A 1012 -32.84 -40.31 -19.75
C GLY A 1012 -32.48 -38.84 -19.53
N ALA A 1013 -32.34 -38.05 -20.60
CA ALA A 1013 -31.91 -36.66 -20.55
C ALA A 1013 -33.07 -35.67 -20.75
N GLY A 1014 -33.04 -34.53 -20.05
CA GLY A 1014 -34.00 -33.45 -20.23
C GLY A 1014 -33.65 -32.22 -19.39
N SER A 1015 -33.52 -31.05 -20.03
CA SER A 1015 -33.05 -29.80 -19.41
C SER A 1015 -34.11 -28.71 -19.36
N SER A 1016 -34.35 -28.10 -18.19
CA SER A 1016 -34.75 -26.68 -18.10
C SER A 1016 -34.69 -26.16 -16.66
N THR A 1017 -34.39 -24.87 -16.50
CA THR A 1017 -34.49 -24.11 -15.23
C THR A 1017 -35.05 -22.72 -15.52
N PRO A 1018 -36.13 -22.28 -14.88
CA PRO A 1018 -36.78 -21.00 -15.17
C PRO A 1018 -36.03 -19.80 -14.57
N ASN A 1019 -36.13 -18.64 -15.23
CA ASN A 1019 -35.43 -17.42 -14.85
C ASN A 1019 -36.42 -16.39 -14.30
N LEU A 1020 -36.29 -15.98 -13.03
CA LEU A 1020 -37.23 -15.05 -12.38
C LEU A 1020 -36.95 -13.59 -12.77
N LYS A 1021 -37.62 -13.12 -13.84
CA LYS A 1021 -37.74 -11.70 -14.19
C LYS A 1021 -39.17 -11.22 -14.02
N GLY A 1022 -39.34 -10.13 -13.28
CA GLY A 1022 -40.61 -9.41 -13.24
C GLY A 1022 -40.61 -8.25 -12.24
N ILE A 1023 -40.75 -7.03 -12.75
CA ILE A 1023 -41.77 -6.04 -12.34
C ILE A 1023 -41.62 -4.82 -13.26
N SER A 1024 -42.75 -4.40 -13.84
CA SER A 1024 -42.90 -3.15 -14.59
C SER A 1024 -43.61 -2.11 -13.73
N THR A 1025 -43.16 -0.86 -13.77
CA THR A 1025 -43.90 0.27 -13.19
C THR A 1025 -45.05 0.71 -14.11
N PRO A 1026 -46.23 1.08 -13.56
CA PRO A 1026 -47.35 1.59 -14.36
C PRO A 1026 -47.10 3.03 -14.86
N ALA A 1027 -47.87 3.46 -15.86
CA ALA A 1027 -47.75 4.78 -16.46
C ALA A 1027 -49.12 5.46 -16.67
N GLY A 1028 -49.13 6.81 -16.61
CA GLY A 1028 -50.29 7.66 -16.90
C GLY A 1028 -50.35 8.87 -15.95
N GLY A 1029 -50.55 10.11 -16.42
CA GLY A 1029 -50.53 10.57 -17.82
C GLY A 1029 -50.99 12.03 -17.99
N GLY A 1030 -50.21 12.83 -18.74
CA GLY A 1030 -50.52 14.23 -19.07
C GLY A 1030 -50.25 15.25 -17.95
N GLY A 1031 -49.82 16.48 -18.23
CA GLY A 1031 -49.37 17.06 -19.51
C GLY A 1031 -48.99 18.54 -19.34
N GLY A 1032 -48.01 19.04 -20.11
CA GLY A 1032 -47.58 20.44 -20.05
C GLY A 1032 -46.30 20.71 -20.83
N SER A 1033 -46.30 21.74 -21.68
CA SER A 1033 -45.20 22.08 -22.59
C SER A 1033 -44.20 23.08 -21.99
N GLY A 1034 -42.90 22.88 -22.22
CA GLY A 1034 -41.86 23.88 -21.93
C GLY A 1034 -40.46 23.34 -22.18
N GLY A 1035 -39.88 23.65 -23.35
CA GLY A 1035 -38.56 23.16 -23.74
C GLY A 1035 -37.43 24.16 -23.49
N SER A 1036 -36.30 23.68 -22.97
CA SER A 1036 -34.98 24.33 -23.10
C SER A 1036 -33.87 23.27 -23.00
N GLY A 1037 -32.80 23.41 -23.79
CA GLY A 1037 -31.75 22.41 -23.90
C GLY A 1037 -30.58 22.66 -22.95
N GLY A 1038 -30.08 21.61 -22.28
CA GLY A 1038 -28.89 21.65 -21.43
C GLY A 1038 -28.04 20.40 -21.62
N ASN A 1039 -26.81 20.56 -22.12
CA ASN A 1039 -25.96 19.45 -22.56
C ASN A 1039 -25.23 18.78 -21.38
N ALA A 1040 -25.82 17.75 -20.78
CA ALA A 1040 -25.21 16.99 -19.69
C ALA A 1040 -24.15 16.01 -20.23
N LYS A 1041 -22.87 16.39 -20.16
CA LYS A 1041 -21.74 15.51 -20.50
C LYS A 1041 -21.71 14.27 -19.58
N VAL A 1042 -21.78 13.09 -20.17
CA VAL A 1042 -21.65 11.81 -19.44
C VAL A 1042 -20.25 11.70 -18.83
N ALA A 1043 -20.16 11.75 -17.50
CA ALA A 1043 -18.93 11.48 -16.77
C ALA A 1043 -18.64 9.96 -16.79
N GLY A 1044 -17.45 9.58 -17.26
CA GLY A 1044 -17.12 8.18 -17.55
C GLY A 1044 -17.08 7.29 -16.31
N ASN A 1045 -17.68 6.10 -16.42
CA ASN A 1045 -17.64 5.05 -15.41
C ASN A 1045 -16.20 4.70 -15.00
N ASN A 1046 -15.95 4.59 -13.68
CA ASN A 1046 -14.91 3.68 -13.21
C ASN A 1046 -15.38 2.26 -13.53
N ALA A 1047 -14.90 1.69 -14.63
CA ALA A 1047 -15.12 0.28 -14.92
C ALA A 1047 -14.35 -0.56 -13.88
N ALA A 1048 -15.08 -1.16 -12.94
CA ALA A 1048 -14.51 -2.21 -12.10
C ALA A 1048 -14.13 -3.37 -13.03
N ALA A 1049 -12.83 -3.59 -13.22
CA ALA A 1049 -12.34 -4.66 -14.07
C ALA A 1049 -12.72 -6.01 -13.44
N ALA A 1050 -13.77 -6.64 -13.98
CA ALA A 1050 -14.15 -7.99 -13.62
C ALA A 1050 -13.07 -8.96 -14.10
N VAL A 1051 -12.09 -9.24 -13.23
CA VAL A 1051 -11.11 -10.29 -13.43
C VAL A 1051 -11.89 -11.60 -13.51
N GLY A 1052 -11.94 -12.21 -14.69
CA GLY A 1052 -12.67 -13.45 -14.90
C GLY A 1052 -12.07 -14.58 -14.08
N ALA A 1053 -12.84 -15.11 -13.12
CA ALA A 1053 -12.53 -16.36 -12.43
C ALA A 1053 -12.74 -17.54 -13.41
N ASN A 1054 -11.84 -17.65 -14.39
CA ASN A 1054 -12.00 -18.56 -15.51
C ASN A 1054 -11.52 -19.96 -15.13
N ALA A 1055 -12.39 -20.71 -14.45
CA ALA A 1055 -12.17 -22.13 -14.17
C ALA A 1055 -11.96 -22.88 -15.50
N THR A 1056 -10.80 -23.52 -15.64
CA THR A 1056 -10.35 -24.13 -16.90
C THR A 1056 -11.13 -25.40 -17.21
N ASN A 1057 -12.23 -25.26 -17.94
CA ASN A 1057 -13.07 -26.38 -18.37
C ASN A 1057 -12.51 -27.01 -19.67
N GLY A 1058 -11.39 -27.74 -19.54
CA GLY A 1058 -10.72 -28.41 -20.65
C GLY A 1058 -11.34 -29.77 -20.97
N GLY A 1059 -12.21 -29.82 -21.98
CA GLY A 1059 -12.79 -31.08 -22.47
C GLY A 1059 -11.87 -31.82 -23.44
N GLY A 1060 -11.42 -33.03 -23.10
CA GLY A 1060 -10.62 -33.87 -23.98
C GLY A 1060 -10.48 -35.32 -23.51
N GLY A 1061 -10.58 -36.26 -24.46
CA GLY A 1061 -10.18 -37.69 -24.43
C GLY A 1061 -10.07 -38.42 -23.08
N GLY A 1062 -10.98 -39.36 -22.83
CA GLY A 1062 -10.88 -40.27 -21.68
C GLY A 1062 -9.77 -41.32 -21.82
N GLY A 1063 -9.06 -41.57 -20.71
CA GLY A 1063 -8.10 -42.67 -20.54
C GLY A 1063 -8.00 -43.04 -19.07
N GLY A 1064 -8.47 -44.24 -18.69
CA GLY A 1064 -8.58 -44.65 -17.29
C GLY A 1064 -7.26 -45.17 -16.72
N GLY A 1065 -6.83 -44.61 -15.59
CA GLY A 1065 -5.63 -45.05 -14.86
C GLY A 1065 -5.65 -44.51 -13.43
N GLY A 1066 -6.40 -45.17 -12.55
CA GLY A 1066 -6.53 -44.76 -11.15
C GLY A 1066 -5.27 -45.09 -10.35
N ASN A 1067 -4.77 -44.14 -9.58
CA ASN A 1067 -3.74 -44.40 -8.57
C ASN A 1067 -4.08 -43.62 -7.29
N ASN A 1068 -4.39 -44.33 -6.21
CA ASN A 1068 -4.85 -43.73 -4.96
C ASN A 1068 -3.64 -43.23 -4.17
N ASN A 1069 -3.51 -41.92 -3.97
CA ASN A 1069 -2.56 -41.36 -3.01
C ASN A 1069 -3.32 -40.55 -1.96
N ALA A 1070 -3.56 -41.16 -0.80
CA ALA A 1070 -4.37 -40.61 0.28
C ALA A 1070 -3.57 -39.58 1.09
N GLY A 1071 -3.34 -38.40 0.51
CA GLY A 1071 -2.80 -37.25 1.23
C GLY A 1071 -3.74 -36.81 2.35
N THR A 1072 -3.19 -36.52 3.52
CA THR A 1072 -3.95 -36.12 4.72
C THR A 1072 -4.77 -34.85 4.47
N THR A 1073 -6.06 -34.91 4.77
CA THR A 1073 -6.96 -33.75 4.74
C THR A 1073 -6.69 -32.83 5.93
N GLU A 1074 -5.71 -31.94 5.80
CA GLU A 1074 -5.58 -30.80 6.72
C GLU A 1074 -6.85 -29.95 6.70
N ASN A 1075 -7.29 -29.49 7.87
CA ASN A 1075 -8.50 -28.69 8.00
C ASN A 1075 -8.22 -27.24 7.50
N PRO A 1076 -8.87 -26.76 6.43
CA PRO A 1076 -8.38 -25.61 5.65
C PRO A 1076 -8.65 -24.22 6.28
N SER A 1077 -8.99 -24.15 7.57
CA SER A 1077 -9.76 -23.06 8.15
C SER A 1077 -9.10 -22.33 9.33
N ASN A 1078 -7.77 -22.12 9.30
CA ASN A 1078 -7.07 -21.49 10.44
C ASN A 1078 -5.88 -20.57 10.05
N GLN A 1079 -6.02 -19.82 8.95
CA GLN A 1079 -5.10 -18.72 8.61
C GLN A 1079 -5.85 -17.38 8.62
N TRP A 1080 -5.18 -16.32 9.08
CA TRP A 1080 -5.74 -14.97 9.21
C TRP A 1080 -5.06 -13.98 8.28
N ARG A 1081 -5.79 -12.91 7.95
CA ARG A 1081 -5.31 -11.69 7.31
C ARG A 1081 -5.23 -10.57 8.35
N ARG A 1082 -4.16 -9.78 8.28
CA ARG A 1082 -3.99 -8.56 9.09
C ARG A 1082 -3.75 -7.36 8.19
N CYS A 1083 -4.32 -6.22 8.54
CA CYS A 1083 -4.15 -4.96 7.82
C CYS A 1083 -2.86 -4.25 8.27
N VAL A 1084 -1.96 -3.95 7.33
CA VAL A 1084 -0.67 -3.26 7.63
C VAL A 1084 -0.88 -1.86 8.23
N ARG A 1085 -1.94 -1.17 7.77
CA ARG A 1085 -2.77 -0.10 8.36
C ARG A 1085 -2.81 0.12 9.86
N CYS A 1086 -3.85 -0.53 10.38
CA CYS A 1086 -4.54 -0.26 11.63
C CYS A 1086 -4.69 -1.55 12.41
N THR A 1087 -3.94 -2.59 12.02
CA THR A 1087 -3.88 -3.94 12.59
C THR A 1087 -5.18 -4.74 12.59
N ALA A 1088 -6.31 -4.16 12.15
CA ALA A 1088 -7.57 -4.87 11.91
C ALA A 1088 -7.37 -6.25 11.26
N VAL A 1089 -8.17 -7.24 11.67
CA VAL A 1089 -8.06 -8.64 11.25
C VAL A 1089 -9.29 -9.12 10.47
N MET A 1090 -9.09 -10.19 9.70
CA MET A 1090 -10.10 -10.92 8.96
C MET A 1090 -9.64 -12.37 8.81
N GLU A 1091 -10.54 -13.35 8.81
CA GLU A 1091 -10.23 -14.73 8.41
C GLU A 1091 -9.74 -14.78 6.95
N ASP A 1092 -8.83 -15.70 6.62
CA ASP A 1092 -8.46 -15.94 5.22
C ASP A 1092 -9.43 -16.93 4.57
N PHE A 1093 -10.14 -16.45 3.55
CA PHE A 1093 -11.02 -17.26 2.72
C PHE A 1093 -10.31 -17.64 1.41
N PRO A 1094 -9.70 -18.84 1.29
CA PRO A 1094 -9.06 -19.31 0.06
C PRO A 1094 -10.11 -19.60 -1.04
N GLY A 1095 -10.00 -18.88 -2.17
CA GLY A 1095 -11.05 -18.81 -3.21
C GLY A 1095 -11.40 -20.12 -3.92
N ASN A 1096 -10.67 -21.20 -3.72
CA ASN A 1096 -10.99 -22.52 -4.29
C ASN A 1096 -12.14 -23.24 -3.54
N HIS A 1097 -12.49 -22.79 -2.33
CA HIS A 1097 -13.50 -23.44 -1.48
C HIS A 1097 -14.86 -22.72 -1.46
N TYR A 1098 -14.96 -21.54 -2.08
CA TYR A 1098 -16.15 -20.68 -2.00
C TYR A 1098 -16.77 -20.42 -3.37
N ARG A 1099 -18.09 -20.23 -3.37
CA ARG A 1099 -18.89 -20.00 -4.58
C ARG A 1099 -18.59 -18.65 -5.23
N ALA A 1100 -19.10 -18.43 -6.44
CA ALA A 1100 -18.71 -17.31 -7.30
C ALA A 1100 -19.12 -15.94 -6.73
N GLY A 1101 -20.27 -15.83 -6.07
CA GLY A 1101 -20.77 -14.62 -5.44
C GLY A 1101 -19.91 -14.17 -4.25
N PHE A 1102 -19.63 -15.08 -3.33
CA PHE A 1102 -18.76 -14.87 -2.18
C PHE A 1102 -17.33 -14.54 -2.63
N THR A 1103 -16.79 -15.30 -3.58
CA THR A 1103 -15.47 -15.04 -4.18
C THR A 1103 -15.43 -13.67 -4.87
N PHE A 1104 -16.50 -13.24 -5.56
CA PHE A 1104 -16.61 -11.90 -6.12
C PHE A 1104 -16.57 -10.81 -5.04
N VAL A 1105 -17.37 -10.92 -3.97
CA VAL A 1105 -17.43 -9.94 -2.88
C VAL A 1105 -16.10 -9.87 -2.13
N MET A 1106 -15.50 -11.02 -1.78
CA MET A 1106 -14.15 -11.11 -1.19
C MET A 1106 -13.08 -10.51 -2.11
N ALA A 1107 -13.17 -10.74 -3.43
CA ALA A 1107 -12.23 -10.19 -4.41
C ALA A 1107 -12.41 -8.68 -4.66
N GLN A 1108 -13.39 -8.01 -4.05
CA GLN A 1108 -13.41 -6.54 -3.94
C GLN A 1108 -12.74 -6.04 -2.65
N GLN A 1109 -12.74 -6.83 -1.58
CA GLN A 1109 -12.17 -6.50 -0.26
C GLN A 1109 -10.64 -6.71 -0.18
N ARG A 1110 -9.92 -6.36 -1.26
CA ARG A 1110 -8.45 -6.44 -1.39
C ARG A 1110 -7.70 -5.48 -0.45
N LYS A 1111 -8.40 -4.46 0.03
CA LYS A 1111 -7.90 -3.42 0.94
C LYS A 1111 -8.83 -3.31 2.14
N CYS A 1112 -8.28 -3.00 3.31
CA CYS A 1112 -9.06 -2.73 4.52
C CYS A 1112 -9.87 -1.44 4.36
N SER A 1113 -10.81 -1.20 5.29
CA SER A 1113 -11.58 0.04 5.40
C SER A 1113 -10.71 1.31 5.30
N CYS A 1114 -9.53 1.32 5.94
CA CYS A 1114 -8.55 2.41 5.88
C CYS A 1114 -7.75 2.52 4.56
N GLY A 1115 -8.02 1.69 3.55
CA GLY A 1115 -7.43 1.77 2.22
C GLY A 1115 -6.01 1.19 2.07
N ALA A 1116 -5.45 0.59 3.11
CA ALA A 1116 -4.22 -0.19 3.02
C ALA A 1116 -4.50 -1.67 2.72
N TRP A 1117 -3.47 -2.40 2.34
CA TRP A 1117 -3.58 -3.81 1.93
C TRP A 1117 -3.67 -4.79 3.11
N TRP A 1118 -4.16 -5.97 2.77
CA TRP A 1118 -4.13 -7.16 3.61
C TRP A 1118 -2.84 -7.97 3.36
N ALA A 1119 -2.29 -8.54 4.43
CA ALA A 1119 -1.27 -9.58 4.35
C ALA A 1119 -1.70 -10.77 5.21
N LEU A 1120 -1.24 -11.98 4.85
CA LEU A 1120 -1.37 -13.17 5.69
C LEU A 1120 -0.53 -13.02 6.95
N VAL A 1121 -1.10 -13.37 8.09
CA VAL A 1121 -0.33 -13.68 9.29
C VAL A 1121 0.39 -15.02 9.06
N PRO A 1122 1.66 -15.17 9.47
CA PRO A 1122 2.33 -16.47 9.51
C PRO A 1122 1.51 -17.49 10.30
N LYS A 1123 1.45 -18.75 9.86
CA LYS A 1123 1.07 -19.84 10.76
C LYS A 1123 2.16 -19.91 11.84
N THR A 1124 1.78 -19.95 13.12
CA THR A 1124 2.73 -20.06 14.23
C THR A 1124 3.36 -21.45 14.28
N THR A 1125 4.46 -21.63 13.54
CA THR A 1125 5.34 -22.78 13.65
C THR A 1125 6.06 -22.73 15.00
N VAL A 1126 5.86 -23.76 15.83
CA VAL A 1126 6.59 -23.91 17.09
C VAL A 1126 8.05 -24.26 16.78
N GLY A 1127 8.96 -23.37 17.18
CA GLY A 1127 10.40 -23.54 16.99
C GLY A 1127 11.12 -22.22 17.30
N GLU A 1128 11.91 -22.22 18.38
CA GLU A 1128 12.86 -21.16 18.77
C GLU A 1128 12.27 -19.74 18.91
N GLY A 1129 11.86 -19.42 20.14
CA GLY A 1129 11.29 -18.11 20.51
C GLY A 1129 11.10 -17.96 22.03
N GLY A 1130 11.97 -18.58 22.82
CA GLY A 1130 11.97 -18.41 24.28
C GLY A 1130 12.40 -16.99 24.63
N ALA A 1131 11.59 -16.27 25.40
CA ALA A 1131 11.90 -14.90 25.78
C ALA A 1131 13.09 -14.87 26.75
N THR A 1132 14.25 -14.41 26.27
CA THR A 1132 15.36 -14.00 27.12
C THR A 1132 15.01 -12.67 27.77
N GLU A 1133 14.56 -12.72 29.03
CA GLU A 1133 14.58 -11.56 29.92
C GLU A 1133 16.03 -11.19 30.25
N GLU A 1134 16.68 -10.39 29.40
CA GLU A 1134 17.88 -9.67 29.81
C GLU A 1134 17.47 -8.46 30.66
N GLY A 1135 17.81 -8.53 31.94
CA GLY A 1135 17.53 -7.49 32.92
C GLY A 1135 18.79 -6.84 33.47
N LYS A 1136 18.74 -5.51 33.59
CA LYS A 1136 19.78 -4.51 33.94
C LYS A 1136 20.43 -3.83 32.75
#